data_AF-A0A1H0U6V7-F1
#
_entry.id   AF-A0A1H0U6V7-F1
#
_cell.length_a   1.000
_cell.length_b   1.000
_cell.length_c   1.000
_cell.angle_alpha   90.00
_cell.angle_beta   90.00
_cell.angle_gamma   90.00
#
_symmetry.space_group_name_H-M   'P 1'
#
loop_
_entity.id
_entity.type
_entity.pdbx_description
1 polymer ?
#
loop_
_entity_poly.entity_id
_entity_poly.type
_entity_poly.pdbx_seq_one_letter_code
_entity_poly.pdbx_strand_id
1 'polypeptide(L)'
;MKSKFYKSKGMAGLLAAIAAMGVPFAGGTTAEAFSLDRLAVDHLENPQAVDRQQPRFSWQMTADKGERNVEQAFYQLTVKDLQGHILWDSGKVADGHAVDIAYQGRELAAGQDYIWEVKVWDKQGQLREKSSRFAMGLNPDREGEGDWSGAKWIGNREKTLPLESQSLTVFRIACDMELGQTAERASLVFGANDQRLLDKNFNMVGTAAEKDKSYFRAEFDCSALKSGGDAKINFYRYGYVKGDNDTSPIGCIVIPAGIVHKDNYQQKHNIEISSMYGILAASVDGQDLPVTELDPWSKGINGNPFGMSGGSNAFPALADIGYAVPDGQMAKLSKLTVKNFRQPFAPLYEEEAARELTGQMQLMSPSHDAMPMLRTEFKTQGKKIKQARLYATARGIYDISLNGQQVSDAYFAPGFTQYNKTQLYQAYDVTKLLQSGRANAIGAQLAEGWWSGASTFLGTNWNYFGDRQSLRAKLVVIYEDGTKDIITTQPDTWQYYADGPVKLGSLFQGQVRDGTKAAALQGWDKPGYDAAENGWKPAGEISLAGTTATGKWHEFLTDRDYEQEFTDIDFVAQSGSEVKEAQQHQLTAKSVQEVRPGVFVYDMGQNFAGVPEIDLTGQKGQQVTLRYAEVTYPDGENKDMLMVENLRAAMVRDTFILKGGRETISPRFTFHGYRYLEITGLDKALPLKAVRGKVLTSVPQDTADYRTSNQDVNRLFRNIQWSTRANFLAIPTDCPQRNERMGWSGDLNVFGNTAVYLANSDSFLRQHMQALRDTQASDGRFTDTAPMGHGAGGFIWGSVGVQIPWQMYLQYGDTAVLAEHYEAMKAYVDYMLACEQPDGLYKEAKGLPGLGDWLGPENSRNEPQYLWQAYGISNLEILWKTAEKLGRTQDAAKYHTLYEERKAYFNDKFLTAEGKALTSTGASMDTQTAYAVPLALNVIRKDKEAKVAESLLQTVTRQNVDDLKQMRPAYSLMTGFIGTAAISHALSHTGNVAAAYRLLQNDQYPSWLYPVKNGATTIWERLDSYTKERGFGGNNSMNSFNHYSFGAVGAWMLDTSLGIRRDEENPGFKHFFLCPEVDANGQMTEASGHYDSVYGRIESSWRKTATGYKFRFVVPANTTATVQLAKPAHRLLCNGKELSWQENIEIGSGTYEFEVR
;
A
#
# COMPACT_ATOMS: atom_id res chain seq x y z
N MET A 1 18.83 -46.38 36.73
CA MET A 1 18.91 -46.75 38.17
C MET A 1 17.57 -46.47 38.84
N LYS A 2 16.97 -47.53 39.44
CA LYS A 2 16.05 -47.57 40.61
C LYS A 2 15.03 -46.43 40.77
N SER A 3 13.74 -46.61 40.47
CA SER A 3 12.69 -47.25 41.31
C SER A 3 12.55 -46.68 42.73
N LYS A 4 11.35 -46.18 43.12
CA LYS A 4 10.48 -46.84 44.11
C LYS A 4 9.20 -46.05 44.44
N PHE A 5 8.12 -46.83 44.47
CA PHE A 5 6.83 -46.62 45.12
C PHE A 5 6.92 -46.37 46.63
N TYR A 6 5.88 -45.77 47.21
CA TYR A 6 5.32 -46.24 48.49
C TYR A 6 3.78 -46.26 48.47
N LYS A 7 3.26 -47.37 48.99
CA LYS A 7 1.84 -47.71 49.27
C LYS A 7 1.59 -47.62 50.78
N SER A 8 0.29 -47.73 51.11
CA SER A 8 -0.31 -48.28 52.34
C SER A 8 -0.71 -47.24 53.39
N LYS A 9 -1.77 -47.40 54.19
CA LYS A 9 -2.84 -48.40 54.37
C LYS A 9 -3.89 -47.72 55.28
N GLY A 10 -5.15 -48.17 55.23
CA GLY A 10 -6.28 -47.54 55.94
C GLY A 10 -6.48 -47.98 57.39
N MET A 11 -7.56 -47.47 58.00
CA MET A 11 -8.20 -48.03 59.21
C MET A 11 -9.69 -47.64 59.23
N ALA A 12 -10.52 -48.63 59.58
CA ALA A 12 -11.99 -48.55 59.67
C ALA A 12 -12.44 -48.32 61.13
N GLY A 13 -13.60 -47.69 61.34
CA GLY A 13 -14.25 -47.52 62.65
C GLY A 13 -15.70 -47.01 62.55
N LEU A 14 -16.63 -47.92 62.90
CA LEU A 14 -18.11 -47.95 62.95
C LEU A 14 -18.90 -46.81 63.67
N LEU A 15 -20.14 -46.56 63.16
CA LEU A 15 -21.47 -46.32 63.80
C LEU A 15 -21.67 -45.10 64.75
N ALA A 16 -22.78 -44.33 64.79
CA ALA A 16 -24.16 -44.42 64.26
C ALA A 16 -24.91 -43.05 64.37
N ALA A 17 -26.13 -43.00 63.80
CA ALA A 17 -27.30 -42.14 64.13
C ALA A 17 -27.68 -40.96 63.19
N ILE A 18 -28.55 -41.32 62.24
CA ILE A 18 -29.71 -40.63 61.64
C ILE A 18 -30.06 -39.22 62.16
N ALA A 19 -30.09 -38.24 61.23
CA ALA A 19 -31.13 -37.22 61.17
C ALA A 19 -31.28 -36.73 59.72
N ALA A 20 -32.49 -36.88 59.17
CA ALA A 20 -32.85 -36.45 57.84
C ALA A 20 -32.90 -34.91 57.73
N MET A 21 -32.13 -34.34 56.80
CA MET A 21 -32.42 -33.05 56.19
C MET A 21 -32.11 -33.15 54.69
N GLY A 22 -33.08 -32.73 53.87
CA GLY A 22 -33.07 -32.89 52.43
C GLY A 22 -31.83 -32.28 51.78
N VAL A 23 -31.22 -33.06 50.89
CA VAL A 23 -30.25 -32.58 49.91
C VAL A 23 -31.03 -31.77 48.88
N PRO A 24 -30.77 -30.46 48.68
CA PRO A 24 -31.15 -29.83 47.43
C PRO A 24 -30.33 -30.51 46.35
N PHE A 25 -31.01 -31.05 45.34
CA PHE A 25 -30.39 -31.44 44.08
C PHE A 25 -29.35 -30.39 43.70
N ALA A 26 -28.10 -30.81 43.57
CA ALA A 26 -27.08 -30.03 42.91
C ALA A 26 -27.64 -29.68 41.53
N GLY A 27 -27.92 -28.38 41.33
CA GLY A 27 -28.27 -27.84 40.04
C GLY A 27 -27.22 -28.30 39.05
N GLY A 28 -27.65 -29.05 38.03
CA GLY A 28 -26.84 -29.19 36.84
C GLY A 28 -26.51 -27.79 36.38
N THR A 29 -25.23 -27.46 36.30
CA THR A 29 -24.75 -26.31 35.56
C THR A 29 -25.29 -26.46 34.14
N THR A 30 -26.36 -25.73 33.83
CA THR A 30 -26.82 -25.55 32.45
C THR A 30 -25.62 -24.98 31.70
N ALA A 31 -25.10 -25.73 30.72
CA ALA A 31 -24.11 -25.20 29.80
C ALA A 31 -24.63 -23.89 29.20
N GLU A 32 -23.77 -22.90 29.09
CA GLU A 32 -24.12 -21.55 28.63
C GLU A 32 -24.42 -21.58 27.13
N ALA A 33 -25.64 -21.24 26.68
CA ALA A 33 -25.99 -21.40 25.25
C ALA A 33 -25.17 -20.52 24.28
N PHE A 34 -24.62 -19.39 24.75
CA PHE A 34 -23.76 -18.50 23.96
C PHE A 34 -22.84 -17.62 24.82
N SER A 35 -21.79 -17.05 24.20
CA SER A 35 -20.91 -16.00 24.73
C SER A 35 -20.90 -14.74 23.86
N LEU A 36 -20.46 -13.61 24.43
CA LEU A 36 -20.21 -12.36 23.71
C LEU A 36 -18.71 -12.20 23.45
N ASP A 37 -18.32 -11.92 22.22
CA ASP A 37 -16.94 -11.83 21.78
C ASP A 37 -16.71 -10.61 20.87
N ARG A 38 -15.42 -10.28 20.64
CA ARG A 38 -14.99 -9.20 19.74
C ARG A 38 -15.79 -7.89 19.87
N LEU A 39 -15.82 -7.36 21.10
CA LEU A 39 -16.41 -6.04 21.37
C LEU A 39 -15.56 -4.97 20.69
N ALA A 40 -16.15 -4.28 19.72
CA ALA A 40 -15.46 -3.31 18.89
C ALA A 40 -16.14 -1.93 18.96
N VAL A 41 -15.32 -0.89 18.83
CA VAL A 41 -15.73 0.49 18.58
C VAL A 41 -15.15 0.91 17.23
N ASP A 42 -16.00 1.29 16.28
CA ASP A 42 -15.62 1.54 14.88
C ASP A 42 -14.76 0.42 14.29
N HIS A 43 -15.23 -0.82 14.46
CA HIS A 43 -14.57 -2.06 13.96
C HIS A 43 -13.21 -2.39 14.61
N LEU A 44 -12.83 -1.70 15.68
CA LEU A 44 -11.58 -1.94 16.41
C LEU A 44 -11.81 -2.34 17.86
N GLU A 45 -11.03 -3.32 18.33
CA GLU A 45 -11.02 -3.71 19.74
C GLU A 45 -10.18 -2.72 20.55
N ASN A 46 -10.79 -2.10 21.57
CA ASN A 46 -10.14 -1.16 22.49
C ASN A 46 -9.30 -0.06 21.80
N PRO A 47 -9.88 0.72 20.87
CA PRO A 47 -9.13 1.73 20.12
C PRO A 47 -8.62 2.83 21.05
N GLN A 48 -7.39 3.29 20.79
CA GLN A 48 -6.68 4.29 21.60
C GLN A 48 -6.93 5.73 21.15
N ALA A 49 -7.55 5.92 19.99
CA ALA A 49 -8.09 7.18 19.53
C ALA A 49 -9.28 6.93 18.59
N VAL A 50 -10.40 7.54 18.92
CA VAL A 50 -11.60 7.60 18.10
C VAL A 50 -11.89 9.08 17.87
N ASP A 51 -11.76 9.52 16.63
CA ASP A 51 -12.05 10.90 16.22
C ASP A 51 -13.44 10.98 15.60
N ARG A 52 -14.47 10.72 16.40
CA ARG A 52 -15.88 10.98 16.05
C ARG A 52 -16.73 11.09 17.30
N GLN A 53 -17.63 12.07 17.36
CA GLN A 53 -18.54 12.26 18.50
C GLN A 53 -19.56 11.12 18.70
N GLN A 54 -19.88 10.39 17.63
CA GLN A 54 -20.79 9.25 17.66
C GLN A 54 -20.03 7.96 17.33
N PRO A 55 -19.20 7.43 18.25
CA PRO A 55 -18.56 6.14 18.09
C PRO A 55 -19.63 5.05 17.91
N ARG A 56 -19.29 3.98 17.19
CA ARG A 56 -20.23 2.91 16.89
C ARG A 56 -19.80 1.60 17.52
N PHE A 57 -20.74 0.92 18.18
CA PHE A 57 -20.47 -0.28 18.95
C PHE A 57 -20.91 -1.53 18.19
N SER A 58 -20.05 -2.54 18.19
CA SER A 58 -20.31 -3.86 17.59
C SER A 58 -19.91 -4.98 18.54
N TRP A 59 -20.61 -6.12 18.48
CA TRP A 59 -20.28 -7.33 19.24
C TRP A 59 -20.66 -8.59 18.47
N GLN A 60 -19.89 -9.66 18.67
CA GLN A 60 -20.20 -10.98 18.13
C GLN A 60 -20.85 -11.86 19.20
N MET A 61 -21.75 -12.73 18.75
CA MET A 61 -22.26 -13.84 19.56
C MET A 61 -21.60 -15.14 19.09
N THR A 62 -21.12 -15.94 20.02
CA THR A 62 -20.59 -17.28 19.74
C THR A 62 -21.52 -18.31 20.39
N ALA A 63 -22.13 -19.19 19.59
CA ALA A 63 -22.97 -20.27 20.10
C ALA A 63 -22.14 -21.47 20.55
N ASP A 64 -22.64 -22.18 21.57
CA ASP A 64 -22.05 -23.44 22.02
C ASP A 64 -22.12 -24.53 20.94
N LYS A 65 -21.17 -25.47 20.99
CA LYS A 65 -21.05 -26.51 19.96
C LYS A 65 -22.30 -27.38 19.91
N GLY A 66 -23.00 -27.36 18.77
CA GLY A 66 -24.19 -28.18 18.52
C GLY A 66 -25.50 -27.40 18.68
N GLU A 67 -25.46 -26.20 19.24
CA GLU A 67 -26.60 -25.30 19.31
C GLU A 67 -26.95 -24.74 17.92
N ARG A 68 -28.24 -24.43 17.72
CA ARG A 68 -28.78 -23.85 16.47
C ARG A 68 -29.80 -22.78 16.77
N ASN A 69 -29.96 -21.83 15.84
CA ASN A 69 -30.92 -20.73 15.92
C ASN A 69 -30.71 -19.87 17.19
N VAL A 70 -29.47 -19.73 17.63
CA VAL A 70 -29.05 -18.75 18.65
C VAL A 70 -29.09 -17.38 18.01
N GLU A 71 -29.97 -16.52 18.51
CA GLU A 71 -30.27 -15.20 17.95
C GLU A 71 -30.55 -14.18 19.06
N GLN A 72 -30.07 -12.95 18.87
CA GLN A 72 -30.36 -11.83 19.76
C GLN A 72 -31.83 -11.42 19.63
N ALA A 73 -32.49 -11.20 20.76
CA ALA A 73 -33.81 -10.59 20.85
C ALA A 73 -33.75 -9.16 21.40
N PHE A 74 -32.84 -8.90 22.34
CA PHE A 74 -32.67 -7.57 22.93
C PHE A 74 -31.21 -7.26 23.21
N TYR A 75 -30.86 -5.97 23.22
CA TYR A 75 -29.61 -5.49 23.78
C TYR A 75 -29.80 -4.30 24.73
N GLN A 76 -28.80 -3.99 25.53
CA GLN A 76 -28.66 -2.73 26.27
C GLN A 76 -27.18 -2.33 26.29
N LEU A 77 -26.90 -1.11 25.86
CA LEU A 77 -25.57 -0.50 25.91
C LEU A 77 -25.51 0.55 27.00
N THR A 78 -24.41 0.57 27.75
CA THR A 78 -24.12 1.63 28.71
C THR A 78 -22.70 2.12 28.54
N VAL A 79 -22.51 3.44 28.42
CA VAL A 79 -21.20 4.10 28.32
C VAL A 79 -20.97 4.98 29.54
N LYS A 80 -19.80 4.87 30.14
CA LYS A 80 -19.41 5.54 31.37
C LYS A 80 -18.04 6.20 31.23
N ASP A 81 -17.84 7.34 31.90
CA ASP A 81 -16.51 7.88 32.11
C ASP A 81 -15.69 7.03 33.11
N LEU A 82 -14.41 7.34 33.29
CA LEU A 82 -13.54 6.66 34.25
C LEU A 82 -13.89 6.93 35.74
N GLN A 83 -14.82 7.84 36.01
CA GLN A 83 -15.35 8.12 37.35
C GLN A 83 -16.63 7.32 37.63
N GLY A 84 -17.16 6.62 36.62
CA GLY A 84 -18.36 5.79 36.71
C GLY A 84 -19.66 6.55 36.41
N HIS A 85 -19.60 7.81 35.98
CA HIS A 85 -20.79 8.53 35.56
C HIS A 85 -21.29 7.99 34.23
N ILE A 86 -22.57 7.64 34.17
CA ILE A 86 -23.22 7.16 32.95
C ILE A 86 -23.46 8.34 32.02
N LEU A 87 -22.89 8.26 30.82
CA LEU A 87 -23.05 9.24 29.75
C LEU A 87 -24.12 8.82 28.74
N TRP A 88 -24.32 7.50 28.61
CA TRP A 88 -25.35 6.91 27.78
C TRP A 88 -25.83 5.60 28.37
N ASP A 89 -27.14 5.38 28.33
CA ASP A 89 -27.79 4.10 28.52
C ASP A 89 -28.87 3.99 27.45
N SER A 90 -28.76 3.00 26.56
CA SER A 90 -29.75 2.80 25.51
C SER A 90 -31.11 2.31 26.06
N GLY A 91 -31.14 1.85 27.31
CA GLY A 91 -32.20 1.01 27.83
C GLY A 91 -32.22 -0.35 27.11
N LYS A 92 -33.21 -1.18 27.44
CA LYS A 92 -33.43 -2.47 26.77
C LYS A 92 -34.09 -2.25 25.41
N VAL A 93 -33.33 -2.43 24.34
CA VAL A 93 -33.76 -2.25 22.95
C VAL A 93 -34.14 -3.60 22.35
N ALA A 94 -35.30 -3.69 21.71
CA ALA A 94 -35.80 -4.89 21.02
C ALA A 94 -35.31 -4.92 19.57
N ASP A 95 -34.06 -5.33 19.37
CA ASP A 95 -33.42 -5.35 18.07
C ASP A 95 -32.37 -6.48 18.01
N GLY A 96 -32.28 -7.13 16.86
CA GLY A 96 -31.30 -8.19 16.58
C GLY A 96 -29.98 -7.67 16.02
N HIS A 97 -29.87 -6.39 15.63
CA HIS A 97 -28.61 -5.82 15.14
C HIS A 97 -27.55 -5.77 16.24
N ALA A 98 -26.30 -6.04 15.85
CA ALA A 98 -25.15 -6.10 16.76
C ALA A 98 -23.90 -5.45 16.15
N VAL A 99 -24.08 -4.67 15.08
CA VAL A 99 -23.00 -4.04 14.32
C VAL A 99 -23.33 -2.56 14.14
N ASP A 100 -22.33 -1.72 14.36
CA ASP A 100 -22.34 -0.28 14.13
C ASP A 100 -23.46 0.51 14.84
N ILE A 101 -23.82 0.09 16.06
CA ILE A 101 -24.80 0.80 16.88
C ILE A 101 -24.20 2.13 17.35
N ALA A 102 -24.67 3.23 16.74
CA ALA A 102 -24.14 4.56 17.01
C ALA A 102 -24.45 5.03 18.44
N TYR A 103 -23.47 5.66 19.07
CA TYR A 103 -23.60 6.35 20.34
C TYR A 103 -24.61 7.51 20.25
N GLN A 104 -25.56 7.55 21.19
CA GLN A 104 -26.60 8.59 21.26
C GLN A 104 -26.61 9.32 22.61
N GLY A 105 -25.49 9.26 23.34
CA GLY A 105 -25.36 9.89 24.65
C GLY A 105 -24.91 11.34 24.61
N ARG A 106 -24.41 11.80 25.76
CA ARG A 106 -23.79 13.13 25.90
C ARG A 106 -22.47 13.22 25.14
N GLU A 107 -22.12 14.42 24.70
CA GLU A 107 -20.85 14.71 24.02
C GLU A 107 -19.63 14.09 24.72
N LEU A 108 -18.73 13.54 23.92
CA LEU A 108 -17.52 12.88 24.39
C LEU A 108 -16.35 13.86 24.29
N ALA A 109 -15.59 13.99 25.37
CA ALA A 109 -14.50 14.94 25.46
C ALA A 109 -13.23 14.38 24.80
N ALA A 110 -12.51 15.26 24.08
CA ALA A 110 -11.23 14.94 23.47
C ALA A 110 -10.22 14.38 24.49
N GLY A 111 -9.49 13.34 24.07
CA GLY A 111 -8.44 12.70 24.84
C GLY A 111 -8.90 11.95 26.10
N GLN A 112 -10.20 11.69 26.28
CA GLN A 112 -10.73 10.95 27.42
C GLN A 112 -10.99 9.47 27.11
N ASP A 113 -10.97 8.65 28.16
CA ASP A 113 -11.28 7.22 28.10
C ASP A 113 -12.69 6.95 28.63
N TYR A 114 -13.32 5.98 27.99
CA TYR A 114 -14.66 5.53 28.32
C TYR A 114 -14.69 4.01 28.49
N ILE A 115 -15.54 3.56 29.40
CA ILE A 115 -15.89 2.14 29.58
C ILE A 115 -17.27 1.97 29.00
N TRP A 116 -17.47 0.93 28.20
CA TRP A 116 -18.79 0.56 27.72
C TRP A 116 -19.11 -0.88 28.06
N GLU A 117 -20.39 -1.16 28.30
CA GLU A 117 -20.92 -2.48 28.59
C GLU A 117 -22.07 -2.76 27.64
N VAL A 118 -22.12 -3.99 27.14
CA VAL A 118 -23.26 -4.51 26.40
C VAL A 118 -23.88 -5.68 27.16
N LYS A 119 -25.21 -5.66 27.25
CA LYS A 119 -26.04 -6.77 27.71
C LYS A 119 -26.87 -7.27 26.54
N VAL A 120 -26.93 -8.59 26.37
CA VAL A 120 -27.64 -9.25 25.26
C VAL A 120 -28.56 -10.32 25.83
N TRP A 121 -29.81 -10.32 25.37
CA TRP A 121 -30.76 -11.39 25.62
C TRP A 121 -31.04 -12.14 24.33
N ASP A 122 -30.93 -13.48 24.35
CA ASP A 122 -31.37 -14.31 23.23
C ASP A 122 -32.90 -14.46 23.18
N LYS A 123 -33.42 -15.13 22.13
CA LYS A 123 -34.86 -15.43 21.99
C LYS A 123 -35.42 -16.37 23.07
N GLN A 124 -34.57 -17.08 23.80
CA GLN A 124 -34.93 -17.95 24.91
C GLN A 124 -34.89 -17.21 26.26
N GLY A 125 -34.49 -15.94 26.27
CA GLY A 125 -34.41 -15.08 27.45
C GLY A 125 -33.11 -15.20 28.23
N GLN A 126 -32.09 -15.93 27.75
CA GLN A 126 -30.79 -16.01 28.40
C GLN A 126 -30.03 -14.69 28.25
N LEU A 127 -29.46 -14.20 29.34
CA LEU A 127 -28.70 -12.96 29.41
C LEU A 127 -27.18 -13.23 29.39
N ARG A 128 -26.44 -12.44 28.61
CA ARG A 128 -24.98 -12.31 28.71
C ARG A 128 -24.59 -10.84 28.73
N GLU A 129 -23.51 -10.53 29.43
CA GLU A 129 -22.96 -9.17 29.51
C GLU A 129 -21.44 -9.18 29.37
N LYS A 130 -20.89 -8.14 28.74
CA LYS A 130 -19.45 -7.95 28.58
C LYS A 130 -19.13 -6.47 28.48
N SER A 131 -17.98 -6.08 29.02
CA SER A 131 -17.51 -4.70 28.97
C SER A 131 -16.19 -4.59 28.20
N SER A 132 -15.98 -3.42 27.59
CA SER A 132 -14.73 -3.04 26.94
C SER A 132 -14.48 -1.55 27.15
N ARG A 133 -13.43 -1.01 26.53
CA ARG A 133 -13.01 0.39 26.64
C ARG A 133 -12.76 0.97 25.26
N PHE A 134 -12.73 2.30 25.20
CA PHE A 134 -12.20 3.05 24.07
C PHE A 134 -11.71 4.40 24.57
N ALA A 135 -10.89 5.07 23.77
CA ALA A 135 -10.46 6.43 24.05
C ALA A 135 -10.75 7.35 22.86
N MET A 136 -11.17 8.57 23.16
CA MET A 136 -11.30 9.62 22.16
C MET A 136 -9.93 10.16 21.77
N GLY A 137 -9.79 10.50 20.50
CA GLY A 137 -8.61 11.19 20.01
C GLY A 137 -8.58 12.67 20.40
N LEU A 138 -7.63 13.42 19.84
CA LEU A 138 -7.47 14.86 20.03
C LEU A 138 -8.42 15.68 19.16
N ASN A 139 -9.05 15.09 18.14
CA ASN A 139 -9.90 15.82 17.20
C ASN A 139 -11.24 15.07 16.93
N PRO A 140 -12.08 14.87 17.96
CA PRO A 140 -13.32 14.11 17.83
C PRO A 140 -14.36 14.76 16.90
N ASP A 141 -14.21 16.04 16.58
CA ASP A 141 -15.08 16.77 15.66
C ASP A 141 -14.54 16.74 14.21
N ARG A 142 -13.30 16.26 14.01
CA ARG A 142 -12.58 16.22 12.71
C ARG A 142 -12.50 17.57 12.00
N GLU A 143 -12.29 18.65 12.75
CA GLU A 143 -12.11 19.99 12.19
C GLU A 143 -10.74 20.55 12.56
N GLY A 144 -9.92 20.85 11.56
CA GLY A 144 -8.60 21.43 11.74
C GLY A 144 -7.67 20.54 12.57
N GLU A 145 -6.86 21.14 13.45
CA GLU A 145 -5.78 20.40 14.11
C GLU A 145 -6.21 19.61 15.37
N GLY A 146 -7.35 19.93 15.99
CA GLY A 146 -7.72 19.40 17.32
C GLY A 146 -6.84 19.90 18.48
N ASP A 147 -6.97 19.29 19.65
CA ASP A 147 -6.29 19.73 20.88
C ASP A 147 -4.84 19.23 21.00
N TRP A 148 -3.90 19.90 20.34
CA TRP A 148 -2.47 19.69 20.53
C TRP A 148 -1.85 20.47 21.70
N SER A 149 -2.64 21.29 22.41
CA SER A 149 -2.23 22.07 23.60
C SER A 149 -0.79 22.64 23.54
N GLY A 150 -0.47 23.37 22.48
CA GLY A 150 0.82 24.06 22.35
C GLY A 150 1.98 23.24 21.77
N ALA A 151 1.80 21.96 21.42
CA ALA A 151 2.84 21.17 20.75
C ALA A 151 3.25 21.79 19.40
N LYS A 152 4.56 21.96 19.21
CA LYS A 152 5.19 22.54 18.02
C LYS A 152 5.73 21.46 17.09
N TRP A 153 5.79 21.77 15.80
CA TRP A 153 6.54 20.97 14.83
C TRP A 153 8.03 21.22 15.04
N ILE A 154 8.78 20.22 15.49
CA ILE A 154 10.21 20.35 15.77
C ILE A 154 11.06 19.43 14.89
N GLY A 155 12.28 19.85 14.55
CA GLY A 155 13.16 19.09 13.67
C GLY A 155 14.51 19.76 13.44
N ASN A 156 15.13 19.44 12.30
CA ASN A 156 16.41 20.02 11.87
C ASN A 156 16.22 21.43 11.27
N ARG A 157 16.80 22.45 11.90
CA ARG A 157 16.83 23.83 11.40
C ARG A 157 18.10 24.22 10.64
N GLU A 158 19.06 23.30 10.50
CA GLU A 158 20.30 23.56 9.78
C GLU A 158 20.00 23.88 8.31
N LYS A 159 20.83 24.74 7.71
CA LYS A 159 20.62 25.20 6.33
C LYS A 159 20.62 24.00 5.38
N THR A 160 21.66 23.17 5.46
CA THR A 160 21.80 21.93 4.68
C THR A 160 21.08 20.76 5.33
N LEU A 161 20.48 19.91 4.51
CA LEU A 161 19.84 18.67 4.94
C LEU A 161 20.83 17.48 4.86
N PRO A 162 20.56 16.37 5.58
CA PRO A 162 21.35 15.16 5.47
C PRO A 162 21.46 14.67 4.02
N LEU A 163 22.65 14.25 3.61
CA LEU A 163 22.91 13.81 2.25
C LEU A 163 23.69 12.49 2.24
N GLU A 164 23.07 11.47 1.67
CA GLU A 164 23.73 10.23 1.25
C GLU A 164 23.77 10.25 -0.29
N SER A 165 24.89 10.71 -0.84
CA SER A 165 25.00 11.03 -2.27
C SER A 165 25.04 9.80 -3.17
N GLN A 166 25.42 8.63 -2.64
CA GLN A 166 25.45 7.38 -3.40
C GLN A 166 24.05 6.80 -3.68
N SER A 167 23.01 7.37 -3.06
CA SER A 167 21.60 6.99 -3.26
C SER A 167 20.73 8.10 -3.88
N LEU A 168 21.28 9.29 -4.12
CA LEU A 168 20.53 10.41 -4.67
C LEU A 168 20.51 10.37 -6.21
N THR A 169 19.38 9.97 -6.80
CA THR A 169 19.23 9.80 -8.26
C THR A 169 18.47 10.93 -8.94
N VAL A 170 17.99 11.91 -8.18
CA VAL A 170 17.31 13.11 -8.68
C VAL A 170 17.87 14.30 -7.91
N PHE A 171 18.50 15.25 -8.60
CA PHE A 171 19.20 16.37 -7.96
C PHE A 171 19.41 17.55 -8.90
N ARG A 172 19.73 18.70 -8.30
CA ARG A 172 20.31 19.86 -8.98
C ARG A 172 21.69 20.13 -8.40
N ILE A 173 22.70 20.31 -9.25
CA ILE A 173 24.06 20.66 -8.85
C ILE A 173 24.48 21.94 -9.59
N ALA A 174 25.01 22.93 -8.87
CA ALA A 174 25.39 24.20 -9.45
C ALA A 174 26.72 24.73 -8.92
N CYS A 175 27.41 25.55 -9.70
CA CYS A 175 28.56 26.33 -9.25
C CYS A 175 28.66 27.66 -10.00
N ASP A 176 29.24 28.67 -9.33
CA ASP A 176 29.73 29.88 -9.99
C ASP A 176 31.07 29.56 -10.66
N MET A 177 31.19 29.81 -11.96
CA MET A 177 32.37 29.51 -12.77
C MET A 177 32.90 30.76 -13.47
N GLU A 178 34.20 31.02 -13.34
CA GLU A 178 34.91 32.14 -13.97
C GLU A 178 36.14 31.58 -14.71
N LEU A 179 36.16 31.73 -16.04
CA LEU A 179 37.26 31.25 -16.87
C LEU A 179 38.44 32.23 -16.80
N GLY A 180 39.65 31.73 -16.51
CA GLY A 180 40.87 32.53 -16.51
C GLY A 180 41.23 33.04 -17.91
N GLN A 181 42.18 33.97 -17.99
CA GLN A 181 42.52 34.67 -19.24
C GLN A 181 42.87 33.75 -20.42
N THR A 182 43.46 32.59 -20.14
CA THR A 182 43.86 31.58 -21.14
C THR A 182 42.89 30.41 -21.24
N ALA A 183 41.88 30.33 -20.37
CA ALA A 183 40.93 29.25 -20.34
C ALA A 183 39.77 29.49 -21.30
N GLU A 184 39.39 28.44 -22.00
CA GLU A 184 38.22 28.43 -22.88
C GLU A 184 37.15 27.48 -22.36
N ARG A 185 37.52 26.58 -21.43
CA ARG A 185 36.66 25.52 -20.93
C ARG A 185 36.94 25.19 -19.47
N ALA A 186 35.89 24.84 -18.74
CA ALA A 186 35.97 24.21 -17.43
C ALA A 186 34.74 23.33 -17.22
N SER A 187 34.81 22.36 -16.33
CA SER A 187 33.73 21.38 -16.16
C SER A 187 33.34 21.18 -14.70
N LEU A 188 32.04 20.93 -14.52
CA LEU A 188 31.47 20.35 -13.31
C LEU A 188 31.40 18.82 -13.49
N VAL A 189 31.79 18.08 -12.47
CA VAL A 189 31.83 16.61 -12.46
C VAL A 189 30.86 16.09 -11.40
N PHE A 190 30.10 15.04 -11.75
CA PHE A 190 29.15 14.37 -10.87
C PHE A 190 29.01 12.89 -11.27
N GLY A 191 28.35 12.08 -10.43
CA GLY A 191 28.24 10.65 -10.68
C GLY A 191 29.59 9.94 -10.69
N ALA A 192 30.61 10.55 -10.07
CA ALA A 192 31.92 9.96 -9.99
C ALA A 192 31.94 8.89 -8.91
N ASN A 193 32.66 7.79 -9.14
CA ASN A 193 32.77 6.69 -8.17
C ASN A 193 31.41 6.17 -7.66
N ASP A 194 30.39 6.11 -8.52
CA ASP A 194 29.13 5.45 -8.18
C ASP A 194 29.45 4.01 -7.76
N GLN A 195 29.13 3.67 -6.51
CA GLN A 195 29.52 2.38 -5.92
C GLN A 195 29.01 1.18 -6.74
N ARG A 196 27.91 1.36 -7.48
CA ARG A 196 27.32 0.30 -8.32
C ARG A 196 28.18 -0.02 -9.55
N LEU A 197 29.10 0.86 -9.91
CA LEU A 197 30.04 0.71 -11.03
C LEU A 197 31.45 0.32 -10.58
N LEU A 198 31.77 0.41 -9.29
CA LEU A 198 33.06 -0.04 -8.74
C LEU A 198 33.11 -1.56 -8.54
N ASP A 199 31.95 -2.22 -8.51
CA ASP A 199 31.81 -3.67 -8.44
C ASP A 199 30.88 -4.19 -9.54
N LYS A 200 31.43 -5.09 -10.38
CA LYS A 200 30.70 -5.75 -11.48
C LYS A 200 29.48 -6.55 -11.04
N ASN A 201 29.36 -6.87 -9.75
CA ASN A 201 28.22 -7.59 -9.22
C ASN A 201 27.01 -6.68 -9.02
N PHE A 202 27.21 -5.36 -8.90
CA PHE A 202 26.13 -4.41 -8.60
C PHE A 202 25.45 -3.78 -9.82
N ASN A 203 25.85 -4.18 -11.03
CA ASN A 203 25.24 -3.71 -12.28
C ASN A 203 25.07 -4.85 -13.28
N MET A 204 24.12 -4.70 -14.20
CA MET A 204 23.70 -5.77 -15.11
C MET A 204 24.68 -6.03 -16.25
N VAL A 205 25.55 -5.06 -16.55
CA VAL A 205 26.54 -5.12 -17.65
C VAL A 205 27.92 -5.61 -17.21
N GLY A 206 28.12 -5.90 -15.92
CA GLY A 206 29.37 -6.42 -15.38
C GLY A 206 30.54 -5.42 -15.36
N THR A 207 30.26 -4.12 -15.33
CA THR A 207 31.27 -3.05 -15.25
C THR A 207 31.89 -3.00 -13.85
N ALA A 208 33.23 -2.96 -13.76
CA ALA A 208 33.97 -2.62 -12.56
C ALA A 208 35.02 -1.56 -12.91
N ALA A 209 34.64 -0.29 -12.82
CA ALA A 209 35.51 0.84 -13.06
C ALA A 209 36.56 0.95 -11.95
N GLU A 210 37.77 1.34 -12.31
CA GLU A 210 38.76 1.79 -11.33
C GLU A 210 38.27 3.08 -10.66
N LYS A 211 38.76 3.34 -9.44
CA LYS A 211 38.48 4.59 -8.75
C LYS A 211 38.89 5.78 -9.63
N ASP A 212 38.03 6.79 -9.67
CA ASP A 212 38.12 8.01 -10.46
C ASP A 212 38.08 7.77 -11.99
N LYS A 213 37.65 6.57 -12.42
CA LYS A 213 37.49 6.17 -13.84
C LYS A 213 36.04 5.88 -14.24
N SER A 214 35.07 6.34 -13.46
CA SER A 214 33.66 6.42 -13.87
C SER A 214 33.08 7.76 -13.43
N TYR A 215 32.57 8.59 -14.35
CA TYR A 215 32.01 9.92 -14.04
C TYR A 215 31.18 10.50 -15.20
N PHE A 216 30.38 11.52 -14.88
CA PHE A 216 29.81 12.47 -15.82
C PHE A 216 30.51 13.81 -15.71
N ARG A 217 30.71 14.47 -16.85
CA ARG A 217 31.35 15.79 -16.91
C ARG A 217 30.50 16.73 -17.76
N ALA A 218 30.01 17.82 -17.16
CA ALA A 218 29.33 18.90 -17.84
C ALA A 218 30.34 20.05 -18.06
N GLU A 219 30.79 20.21 -19.29
CA GLU A 219 31.79 21.18 -19.70
C GLU A 219 31.14 22.45 -20.23
N PHE A 220 31.43 23.57 -19.57
CA PHE A 220 31.17 24.90 -20.08
C PHE A 220 32.24 25.24 -21.12
N ASP A 221 31.87 25.24 -22.40
CA ASP A 221 32.77 25.43 -23.54
C ASP A 221 32.50 26.76 -24.25
N CYS A 222 33.46 27.66 -24.14
CA CYS A 222 33.45 28.99 -24.75
C CYS A 222 34.43 29.14 -25.92
N SER A 223 35.11 28.06 -26.33
CA SER A 223 36.17 28.10 -27.35
C SER A 223 35.69 28.64 -28.71
N ALA A 224 34.44 28.37 -29.08
CA ALA A 224 33.87 28.79 -30.37
C ALA A 224 33.57 30.30 -30.45
N LEU A 225 33.47 31.00 -29.31
CA LEU A 225 33.16 32.44 -29.26
C LEU A 225 34.21 33.28 -30.00
N LYS A 226 35.49 32.87 -29.96
CA LYS A 226 36.58 33.55 -30.66
C LYS A 226 36.46 33.49 -32.18
N SER A 227 35.80 32.45 -32.69
CA SER A 227 35.50 32.24 -34.12
C SER A 227 34.09 32.67 -34.53
N GLY A 228 33.33 33.32 -33.63
CA GLY A 228 31.95 33.77 -33.88
C GLY A 228 30.87 32.69 -33.78
N GLY A 229 31.18 31.52 -33.18
CA GLY A 229 30.19 30.51 -32.83
C GLY A 229 29.65 30.68 -31.40
N ASP A 230 28.68 29.86 -31.01
CA ASP A 230 28.02 29.92 -29.70
C ASP A 230 28.75 29.14 -28.61
N ALA A 231 28.62 29.60 -27.35
CA ALA A 231 29.03 28.83 -26.17
C ALA A 231 28.09 27.62 -25.95
N LYS A 232 28.59 26.57 -25.30
CA LYS A 232 27.86 25.31 -25.12
C LYS A 232 28.08 24.71 -23.73
N ILE A 233 27.12 23.89 -23.30
CA ILE A 233 27.33 22.87 -22.28
C ILE A 233 27.47 21.51 -22.97
N ASN A 234 28.69 20.95 -22.97
CA ASN A 234 28.96 19.62 -23.49
C ASN A 234 28.88 18.59 -22.35
N PHE A 235 28.13 17.50 -22.53
CA PHE A 235 28.03 16.43 -21.55
C PHE A 235 28.86 15.23 -21.98
N TYR A 236 29.75 14.75 -21.12
CA TYR A 236 30.56 13.56 -21.31
C TYR A 236 30.19 12.49 -20.29
N ARG A 237 30.36 11.22 -20.66
CA ARG A 237 30.21 10.06 -19.78
C ARG A 237 31.40 9.14 -19.96
N TYR A 238 32.01 8.73 -18.86
CA TYR A 238 33.14 7.83 -18.85
C TYR A 238 32.91 6.67 -17.88
N GLY A 239 33.26 5.44 -18.27
CA GLY A 239 33.31 4.28 -17.38
C GLY A 239 31.99 3.68 -16.91
N TYR A 240 30.84 4.06 -17.49
CA TYR A 240 29.54 3.47 -17.15
C TYR A 240 29.27 2.21 -17.97
N VAL A 241 29.62 2.24 -19.25
CA VAL A 241 29.54 1.11 -20.17
C VAL A 241 30.78 0.98 -21.04
N LYS A 242 30.99 -0.22 -21.59
CA LYS A 242 32.08 -0.48 -22.52
C LYS A 242 31.97 0.44 -23.74
N GLY A 243 33.06 1.16 -24.05
CA GLY A 243 33.14 2.09 -25.17
C GLY A 243 32.90 3.56 -24.82
N ASP A 244 32.50 3.85 -23.58
CA ASP A 244 32.50 5.22 -23.07
C ASP A 244 33.90 5.86 -23.21
N ASN A 245 33.93 7.15 -23.53
CA ASN A 245 35.16 7.93 -23.63
C ASN A 245 34.92 9.37 -23.17
N ASP A 246 35.94 10.00 -22.62
CA ASP A 246 35.86 11.39 -22.12
C ASP A 246 36.35 12.42 -23.15
N THR A 247 36.27 12.08 -24.44
CA THR A 247 36.73 12.96 -25.54
C THR A 247 35.61 13.37 -26.48
N SER A 248 34.51 12.60 -26.51
CA SER A 248 33.33 12.85 -27.34
C SER A 248 32.11 13.07 -26.44
N PRO A 249 31.37 14.18 -26.58
CA PRO A 249 30.19 14.41 -25.77
C PRO A 249 29.05 13.46 -26.18
N ILE A 250 28.29 12.99 -25.18
CA ILE A 250 27.05 12.23 -25.38
C ILE A 250 25.88 13.14 -25.78
N GLY A 251 26.02 14.44 -25.55
CA GLY A 251 25.07 15.47 -25.99
C GLY A 251 25.62 16.86 -25.67
N CYS A 252 25.05 17.89 -26.30
CA CYS A 252 25.39 19.28 -26.01
C CYS A 252 24.14 20.17 -26.02
N ILE A 253 24.14 21.21 -25.19
CA ILE A 253 23.11 22.27 -25.19
C ILE A 253 23.78 23.58 -25.57
N VAL A 254 23.23 24.28 -26.57
CA VAL A 254 23.71 25.60 -26.99
C VAL A 254 23.27 26.65 -25.97
N ILE A 255 24.19 27.52 -25.57
CA ILE A 255 23.90 28.64 -24.68
C ILE A 255 23.53 29.83 -25.54
N PRO A 256 22.33 30.41 -25.40
CA PRO A 256 21.93 31.61 -26.15
C PRO A 256 22.93 32.76 -25.96
N ALA A 257 23.27 33.45 -27.05
CA ALA A 257 24.20 34.59 -27.04
C ALA A 257 23.76 35.76 -26.14
N GLY A 258 22.48 35.80 -25.74
CA GLY A 258 21.96 36.76 -24.76
C GLY A 258 22.38 36.46 -23.32
N ILE A 259 22.91 35.28 -23.03
CA ILE A 259 23.41 34.86 -21.71
C ILE A 259 24.94 34.92 -21.70
N VAL A 260 25.59 34.18 -22.61
CA VAL A 260 27.05 34.11 -22.73
C VAL A 260 27.50 34.50 -24.14
N HIS A 261 28.43 35.44 -24.23
CA HIS A 261 29.02 35.94 -25.46
C HIS A 261 30.50 36.31 -25.27
N LYS A 262 31.17 36.67 -26.37
CA LYS A 262 32.61 36.94 -26.41
C LYS A 262 33.12 38.01 -25.41
N ASP A 263 32.24 38.90 -24.93
CA ASP A 263 32.63 40.01 -24.05
C ASP A 263 32.34 39.73 -22.56
N ASN A 264 31.61 38.64 -22.25
CA ASN A 264 31.28 38.28 -20.87
C ASN A 264 31.72 36.86 -20.46
N TYR A 265 32.15 35.98 -21.37
CA TYR A 265 32.45 34.56 -21.03
C TYR A 265 33.55 34.33 -19.97
N GLN A 266 34.37 35.34 -19.68
CA GLN A 266 35.38 35.33 -18.60
C GLN A 266 34.87 35.95 -17.30
N GLN A 267 33.65 36.48 -17.30
CA GLN A 267 32.97 36.89 -16.09
C GLN A 267 32.44 35.63 -15.38
N LYS A 268 31.95 35.84 -14.17
CA LYS A 268 31.34 34.79 -13.37
C LYS A 268 29.96 34.43 -13.92
N HIS A 269 29.78 33.17 -14.25
CA HIS A 269 28.50 32.59 -14.66
C HIS A 269 28.07 31.50 -13.67
N ASN A 270 26.79 31.50 -13.27
CA ASN A 270 26.23 30.42 -12.47
C ASN A 270 25.79 29.29 -13.41
N ILE A 271 26.43 28.14 -13.32
CA ILE A 271 26.11 26.95 -14.13
C ILE A 271 25.40 25.94 -13.23
N GLU A 272 24.15 25.61 -13.54
CA GLU A 272 23.39 24.56 -12.85
C GLU A 272 23.08 23.42 -13.82
N ILE A 273 23.27 22.18 -13.34
CA ILE A 273 22.91 20.94 -14.00
C ILE A 273 21.82 20.26 -13.19
N SER A 274 20.71 19.93 -13.85
CA SER A 274 19.64 19.12 -13.27
C SER A 274 19.76 17.69 -13.78
N SER A 275 19.67 16.71 -12.89
CA SER A 275 19.62 15.28 -13.23
C SER A 275 18.35 14.64 -12.68
N MET A 276 17.59 14.00 -13.55
CA MET A 276 16.41 13.21 -13.18
C MET A 276 16.55 11.79 -13.69
N TYR A 277 16.95 10.88 -12.81
CA TYR A 277 17.22 9.47 -13.13
C TYR A 277 18.20 9.28 -14.31
N GLY A 278 19.06 10.28 -14.57
CA GLY A 278 20.01 10.28 -15.69
C GLY A 278 19.60 11.13 -16.90
N ILE A 279 18.43 11.76 -16.93
CA ILE A 279 18.13 12.82 -17.91
C ILE A 279 18.76 14.12 -17.43
N LEU A 280 19.56 14.74 -18.29
CA LEU A 280 20.34 15.93 -17.99
C LEU A 280 19.74 17.17 -18.67
N ALA A 281 19.62 18.24 -17.90
CA ALA A 281 19.35 19.60 -18.38
C ALA A 281 20.30 20.60 -17.72
N ALA A 282 20.36 21.82 -18.24
CA ALA A 282 21.21 22.88 -17.70
C ALA A 282 20.52 24.24 -17.71
N SER A 283 20.91 25.09 -16.77
CA SER A 283 20.61 26.52 -16.76
C SER A 283 21.88 27.33 -16.54
N VAL A 284 21.90 28.55 -17.06
CA VAL A 284 23.02 29.49 -16.93
C VAL A 284 22.48 30.84 -16.46
N ASP A 285 23.05 31.37 -15.39
CA ASP A 285 22.64 32.64 -14.76
C ASP A 285 21.14 32.69 -14.41
N GLY A 286 20.60 31.55 -13.97
CA GLY A 286 19.19 31.39 -13.60
C GLY A 286 18.23 31.30 -14.79
N GLN A 287 18.74 31.24 -16.02
CA GLN A 287 17.93 31.02 -17.22
C GLN A 287 18.07 29.58 -17.70
N ASP A 288 16.96 28.84 -17.72
CA ASP A 288 16.91 27.49 -18.28
C ASP A 288 17.29 27.53 -19.76
N LEU A 289 18.22 26.65 -20.17
CA LEU A 289 18.62 26.56 -21.57
C LEU A 289 17.53 25.84 -22.39
N PRO A 290 17.47 26.03 -23.73
CA PRO A 290 16.41 25.48 -24.60
C PRO A 290 16.40 23.95 -24.65
N VAL A 291 15.82 23.35 -23.62
CA VAL A 291 15.44 21.95 -23.44
C VAL A 291 14.16 22.03 -22.61
N THR A 292 13.04 22.29 -23.28
CA THR A 292 11.78 22.65 -22.63
C THR A 292 11.16 21.43 -21.95
N GLU A 293 11.22 21.44 -20.62
CA GLU A 293 10.57 20.55 -19.62
C GLU A 293 11.15 19.13 -19.44
N LEU A 294 11.58 18.83 -18.20
CA LEU A 294 12.05 17.51 -17.75
C LEU A 294 10.88 16.68 -17.18
N ASP A 295 10.44 15.69 -17.95
CA ASP A 295 9.60 14.56 -17.58
C ASP A 295 10.35 13.20 -17.80
N PRO A 296 9.88 12.04 -17.31
CA PRO A 296 10.59 10.76 -17.46
C PRO A 296 10.82 10.30 -18.93
N TRP A 297 10.02 10.82 -19.85
CA TRP A 297 10.05 10.60 -21.29
C TRP A 297 10.60 11.81 -22.06
N SER A 298 11.21 12.77 -21.34
CA SER A 298 11.49 14.11 -21.85
C SER A 298 12.62 14.23 -22.87
N LYS A 299 12.66 15.43 -23.45
CA LYS A 299 13.59 15.91 -24.46
C LYS A 299 14.95 16.36 -23.89
N GLY A 300 15.33 15.93 -22.69
CA GLY A 300 16.66 16.17 -22.13
C GLY A 300 17.76 15.29 -22.74
N ILE A 301 19.01 15.52 -22.36
CA ILE A 301 20.10 14.66 -22.80
C ILE A 301 20.03 13.38 -21.97
N ASN A 302 19.72 12.26 -22.62
CA ASN A 302 19.73 10.97 -21.95
C ASN A 302 21.17 10.54 -21.64
N GLY A 303 21.59 10.76 -20.40
CA GLY A 303 22.87 10.29 -19.88
C GLY A 303 22.88 8.82 -19.51
N ASN A 304 21.72 8.23 -19.23
CA ASN A 304 21.59 6.86 -18.74
C ASN A 304 21.86 5.85 -19.88
N PRO A 305 22.95 5.06 -19.83
CA PRO A 305 23.25 4.09 -20.87
C PRO A 305 22.26 2.91 -20.93
N PHE A 306 21.44 2.72 -19.90
CA PHE A 306 20.62 1.52 -19.74
C PHE A 306 19.17 1.67 -20.20
N GLY A 307 18.82 2.83 -20.77
CA GLY A 307 17.50 3.07 -21.36
C GLY A 307 16.92 4.42 -21.00
N MET A 308 15.63 4.58 -21.29
CA MET A 308 14.88 5.77 -20.92
C MET A 308 14.68 5.81 -19.41
N SER A 309 14.91 6.98 -18.83
CA SER A 309 14.90 7.24 -17.39
C SER A 309 13.53 7.00 -16.76
N GLY A 310 13.50 6.55 -15.50
CA GLY A 310 12.26 6.17 -14.80
C GLY A 310 11.72 4.78 -15.17
N GLY A 311 12.02 4.29 -16.39
CA GLY A 311 11.69 2.94 -16.89
C GLY A 311 12.85 1.93 -16.85
N SER A 312 14.03 2.35 -16.39
CA SER A 312 15.26 1.56 -16.30
C SER A 312 16.00 1.88 -15.00
N ASN A 313 17.02 1.09 -14.63
CA ASN A 313 17.86 1.40 -13.47
C ASN A 313 18.52 2.77 -13.62
N ALA A 314 18.35 3.64 -12.61
CA ALA A 314 18.76 5.02 -12.69
C ALA A 314 20.28 5.20 -12.53
N PHE A 315 20.91 5.81 -13.53
CA PHE A 315 22.33 6.19 -13.51
C PHE A 315 22.52 7.58 -14.13
N PRO A 316 23.37 8.44 -13.54
CA PRO A 316 24.17 8.20 -12.34
C PRO A 316 23.36 8.47 -11.04
N ALA A 317 23.83 7.98 -9.89
CA ALA A 317 23.56 8.68 -8.63
C ALA A 317 24.42 9.95 -8.56
N LEU A 318 24.18 10.87 -7.62
CA LEU A 318 25.03 12.04 -7.43
C LEU A 318 26.49 11.63 -7.14
N ALA A 319 26.65 10.62 -6.28
CA ALA A 319 27.91 10.00 -5.90
C ALA A 319 28.98 11.04 -5.49
N ASP A 320 30.21 10.91 -5.97
CA ASP A 320 31.23 11.95 -5.80
C ASP A 320 31.04 13.07 -6.84
N ILE A 321 31.31 14.30 -6.40
CA ILE A 321 31.21 15.51 -7.20
C ILE A 321 32.56 16.21 -7.28
N GLY A 322 32.72 17.12 -8.23
CA GLY A 322 33.94 17.88 -8.34
C GLY A 322 34.05 18.64 -9.64
N TYR A 323 35.28 18.79 -10.11
CA TYR A 323 35.58 19.70 -11.21
C TYR A 323 36.71 19.18 -12.09
N ALA A 324 36.78 19.65 -13.32
CA ALA A 324 37.89 19.41 -14.22
C ALA A 324 38.21 20.66 -15.06
N VAL A 325 39.49 20.97 -15.21
CA VAL A 325 40.00 22.03 -16.08
C VAL A 325 41.04 21.43 -17.03
N PRO A 326 41.03 21.78 -18.34
CA PRO A 326 42.05 21.29 -19.26
C PRO A 326 43.47 21.64 -18.81
N ASP A 327 44.44 20.79 -19.13
CA ASP A 327 45.84 21.01 -18.80
C ASP A 327 46.34 22.35 -19.37
N GLY A 328 47.03 23.13 -18.54
CA GLY A 328 47.54 24.46 -18.90
C GLY A 328 46.49 25.59 -18.88
N GLN A 329 45.23 25.30 -18.56
CA GLN A 329 44.18 26.30 -18.34
C GLN A 329 43.91 26.50 -16.84
N MET A 330 43.29 27.63 -16.49
CA MET A 330 42.91 27.99 -15.13
C MET A 330 41.47 28.50 -15.09
N ALA A 331 40.69 28.02 -14.13
CA ALA A 331 39.36 28.54 -13.85
C ALA A 331 39.19 28.73 -12.34
N LYS A 332 38.34 29.68 -11.96
CA LYS A 332 37.95 29.91 -10.58
C LYS A 332 36.51 29.45 -10.40
N LEU A 333 36.30 28.55 -9.45
CA LEU A 333 34.97 28.03 -9.12
C LEU A 333 34.62 28.36 -7.67
N SER A 334 33.37 28.70 -7.42
CA SER A 334 32.86 29.01 -6.07
C SER A 334 31.39 28.61 -5.96
N LYS A 335 30.84 28.61 -4.75
CA LYS A 335 29.42 28.31 -4.49
C LYS A 335 28.96 26.98 -5.10
N LEU A 336 29.68 25.90 -4.83
CA LEU A 336 29.20 24.58 -5.19
C LEU A 336 27.96 24.29 -4.37
N THR A 337 26.84 24.00 -5.02
CA THR A 337 25.61 23.65 -4.33
C THR A 337 25.02 22.39 -4.92
N VAL A 338 24.44 21.56 -4.05
CA VAL A 338 23.53 20.48 -4.42
C VAL A 338 22.19 20.79 -3.74
N LYS A 339 21.09 20.70 -4.46
CA LYS A 339 19.75 21.00 -3.94
C LYS A 339 18.76 19.88 -4.25
N ASN A 340 17.70 19.83 -3.44
CA ASN A 340 16.50 19.08 -3.80
C ASN A 340 15.98 19.52 -5.17
N PHE A 341 15.36 18.57 -5.88
CA PHE A 341 14.95 18.79 -7.25
C PHE A 341 13.69 19.65 -7.36
N ARG A 342 12.69 19.38 -6.52
CA ARG A 342 11.42 20.12 -6.45
C ARG A 342 11.55 21.24 -5.41
N GLN A 343 10.81 22.32 -5.61
CA GLN A 343 10.76 23.43 -4.65
C GLN A 343 10.36 22.92 -3.23
N PRO A 344 10.88 23.53 -2.14
CA PRO A 344 11.56 24.82 -2.10
C PRO A 344 13.07 24.77 -2.37
N PHE A 345 13.58 23.68 -2.95
CA PHE A 345 14.98 23.53 -3.36
C PHE A 345 15.98 23.67 -2.20
N ALA A 346 15.64 23.14 -1.02
CA ALA A 346 16.57 23.20 0.10
C ALA A 346 17.95 22.63 -0.30
N PRO A 347 19.04 23.29 0.15
CA PRO A 347 20.37 22.80 -0.11
C PRO A 347 20.60 21.50 0.64
N LEU A 348 21.19 20.53 -0.07
CA LEU A 348 21.71 19.28 0.46
C LEU A 348 23.21 19.38 0.73
N TYR A 349 23.92 20.20 -0.06
CA TYR A 349 25.35 20.49 0.11
C TYR A 349 25.62 21.92 -0.34
N GLU A 350 26.50 22.64 0.36
CA GLU A 350 26.97 23.96 -0.05
C GLU A 350 28.43 24.18 0.32
N GLU A 351 29.20 24.74 -0.61
CA GLU A 351 30.56 25.22 -0.38
C GLU A 351 30.75 26.61 -1.01
N GLU A 352 30.87 27.63 -0.17
CA GLU A 352 31.01 29.03 -0.62
C GLU A 352 32.43 29.39 -1.06
N ALA A 353 33.45 28.66 -0.58
CA ALA A 353 34.85 29.00 -0.82
C ALA A 353 35.20 28.98 -2.31
N ALA A 354 35.96 29.99 -2.76
CA ALA A 354 36.49 30.01 -4.10
C ALA A 354 37.74 29.13 -4.21
N ARG A 355 37.80 28.28 -5.23
CA ARG A 355 38.95 27.45 -5.57
C ARG A 355 39.51 27.89 -6.92
N GLU A 356 40.80 28.18 -6.97
CA GLU A 356 41.54 28.30 -8.23
C GLU A 356 41.93 26.88 -8.66
N LEU A 357 41.48 26.48 -9.84
CA LEU A 357 41.71 25.16 -10.40
C LEU A 357 42.67 25.25 -11.58
N THR A 358 43.69 24.41 -11.58
CA THR A 358 44.65 24.28 -12.68
C THR A 358 44.80 22.81 -13.06
N GLY A 359 44.59 22.47 -14.33
CA GLY A 359 44.66 21.09 -14.81
C GLY A 359 43.72 20.12 -14.08
N GLN A 360 44.02 18.82 -14.23
CA GLN A 360 43.45 17.60 -13.62
C GLN A 360 42.11 17.65 -12.84
N MET A 361 41.32 16.59 -13.03
CA MET A 361 40.07 16.36 -12.29
C MET A 361 40.28 16.23 -10.77
N GLN A 362 39.46 16.93 -9.99
CA GLN A 362 39.42 16.84 -8.53
C GLN A 362 38.04 16.37 -8.09
N LEU A 363 37.97 15.33 -7.26
CA LEU A 363 36.73 14.71 -6.80
C LEU A 363 36.65 14.72 -5.27
N MET A 364 35.44 14.83 -4.74
CA MET A 364 35.13 14.72 -3.32
C MET A 364 33.74 14.15 -3.11
N SER A 365 33.54 13.47 -1.97
CA SER A 365 32.21 13.04 -1.57
C SER A 365 31.47 14.19 -0.87
N PRO A 366 30.27 14.56 -1.33
CA PRO A 366 29.44 15.54 -0.65
C PRO A 366 28.57 14.93 0.47
N SER A 367 28.69 13.63 0.75
CA SER A 367 27.87 12.95 1.76
C SER A 367 28.20 13.44 3.17
N HIS A 368 27.18 13.82 3.94
CA HIS A 368 27.34 14.31 5.32
C HIS A 368 26.05 14.13 6.13
N ASP A 369 26.19 14.28 7.46
CA ASP A 369 25.11 14.08 8.44
C ASP A 369 24.41 12.71 8.32
N ALA A 370 23.27 12.55 8.97
CA ALA A 370 22.48 11.33 9.13
C ALA A 370 21.03 11.72 9.38
N MET A 371 20.14 10.74 9.41
CA MET A 371 18.73 10.98 9.69
C MET A 371 18.52 11.68 11.05
N PRO A 372 17.58 12.65 11.13
CA PRO A 372 17.33 13.41 12.34
C PRO A 372 16.96 12.53 13.53
N MET A 373 17.61 12.75 14.67
CA MET A 373 17.22 12.21 15.97
C MET A 373 16.80 13.36 16.90
N LEU A 374 15.75 13.15 17.68
CA LEU A 374 15.16 14.12 18.59
C LEU A 374 14.99 13.50 19.98
N ARG A 375 15.31 14.25 21.05
CA ARG A 375 15.09 13.76 22.42
C ARG A 375 14.65 14.86 23.37
N THR A 376 13.99 14.47 24.45
CA THR A 376 13.76 15.32 25.62
C THR A 376 13.79 14.50 26.91
N GLU A 377 14.09 15.17 28.03
CA GLU A 377 13.93 14.62 29.38
C GLU A 377 12.93 15.44 30.18
N PHE A 378 12.12 14.77 31.00
CA PHE A 378 11.14 15.41 31.88
C PHE A 378 10.95 14.62 33.17
N LYS A 379 10.33 15.24 34.17
CA LYS A 379 10.04 14.61 35.46
C LYS A 379 8.55 14.67 35.77
N THR A 380 8.00 13.56 36.24
CA THR A 380 6.61 13.43 36.69
C THR A 380 6.44 13.89 38.15
N GLN A 381 5.24 14.30 38.56
CA GLN A 381 4.91 14.89 39.89
C GLN A 381 5.12 13.97 41.12
N GLY A 382 5.65 12.75 40.97
CA GLY A 382 5.86 11.82 42.11
C GLY A 382 4.58 11.20 42.68
N LYS A 383 3.46 11.38 41.98
CA LYS A 383 2.16 10.79 42.30
C LYS A 383 1.95 9.49 41.53
N LYS A 384 1.08 8.61 42.02
CA LYS A 384 0.76 7.36 41.34
C LYS A 384 0.05 7.65 40.02
N ILE A 385 0.66 7.24 38.91
CA ILE A 385 0.12 7.41 37.57
C ILE A 385 -1.09 6.47 37.42
N LYS A 386 -2.25 7.05 37.09
CA LYS A 386 -3.46 6.29 36.75
C LYS A 386 -3.40 5.86 35.28
N GLN A 387 -2.97 6.75 34.41
CA GLN A 387 -2.94 6.55 32.96
C GLN A 387 -1.94 7.52 32.30
N ALA A 388 -1.34 7.13 31.18
CA ALA A 388 -0.65 8.04 30.29
C ALA A 388 -0.80 7.67 28.82
N ARG A 389 -0.98 8.68 27.97
CA ARG A 389 -1.11 8.50 26.52
C ARG A 389 -0.21 9.46 25.75
N LEU A 390 0.53 8.91 24.79
CA LEU A 390 1.34 9.67 23.84
C LEU A 390 0.60 9.78 22.51
N TYR A 391 0.37 11.01 22.08
CA TYR A 391 -0.09 11.34 20.73
C TYR A 391 1.11 11.81 19.91
N ALA A 392 1.29 11.26 18.72
CA ALA A 392 2.43 11.62 17.87
C ALA A 392 2.08 11.58 16.38
N THR A 393 2.73 12.45 15.62
CA THR A 393 2.69 12.49 14.16
C THR A 393 4.00 13.08 13.62
N ALA A 394 4.26 12.89 12.32
CA ALA A 394 5.40 13.46 11.64
C ALA A 394 5.04 14.01 10.26
N ARG A 395 5.77 15.06 9.85
CA ARG A 395 6.01 15.34 8.43
C ARG A 395 7.19 14.47 8.01
N GLY A 396 6.91 13.38 7.32
CA GLY A 396 7.83 12.26 7.14
C GLY A 396 7.31 11.03 7.88
N ILE A 397 8.21 10.14 8.28
CA ILE A 397 7.87 9.01 9.15
C ILE A 397 8.74 9.01 10.40
N TYR A 398 8.26 8.41 11.48
CA TYR A 398 8.97 8.36 12.75
C TYR A 398 9.00 6.98 13.38
N ASP A 399 10.03 6.76 14.22
CA ASP A 399 10.07 5.70 15.22
C ASP A 399 10.32 6.37 16.58
N ILE A 400 9.54 6.03 17.61
CA ILE A 400 9.54 6.72 18.90
C ILE A 400 9.68 5.75 20.08
N SER A 401 10.52 6.14 21.02
CA SER A 401 10.85 5.40 22.22
C SER A 401 10.59 6.23 23.47
N LEU A 402 10.28 5.54 24.56
CA LEU A 402 10.11 6.12 25.89
C LEU A 402 10.93 5.30 26.89
N ASN A 403 11.85 5.96 27.59
CA ASN A 403 12.79 5.33 28.54
C ASN A 403 13.58 4.15 27.95
N GLY A 404 14.02 4.28 26.70
CA GLY A 404 14.75 3.23 25.97
C GLY A 404 13.92 2.03 25.52
N GLN A 405 12.58 2.12 25.56
CA GLN A 405 11.68 1.11 25.01
C GLN A 405 10.89 1.70 23.84
N GLN A 406 10.77 0.97 22.74
CA GLN A 406 9.94 1.39 21.61
C GLN A 406 8.48 1.48 22.05
N VAL A 407 7.79 2.57 21.64
CA VAL A 407 6.39 2.81 21.98
C VAL A 407 5.45 1.94 21.13
N SER A 408 5.85 1.64 19.89
CA SER A 408 5.06 0.85 18.94
C SER A 408 5.95 -0.10 18.15
N ASP A 409 5.37 -1.23 17.73
CA ASP A 409 5.98 -2.15 16.76
C ASP A 409 5.62 -1.80 15.30
N ALA A 410 4.68 -0.87 15.10
CA ALA A 410 4.28 -0.39 13.78
C ALA A 410 5.46 0.24 13.03
N TYR A 411 5.39 0.20 11.70
CA TYR A 411 6.32 0.81 10.77
C TYR A 411 5.65 2.01 10.09
N PHE A 412 6.48 2.95 9.65
CA PHE A 412 6.07 4.05 8.77
C PHE A 412 4.95 4.96 9.32
N ALA A 413 4.83 5.09 10.65
CA ALA A 413 3.94 6.08 11.24
C ALA A 413 4.36 7.50 10.80
N PRO A 414 3.44 8.37 10.37
CA PRO A 414 1.99 8.26 10.57
C PRO A 414 1.19 7.62 9.43
N GLY A 415 1.83 6.99 8.45
CA GLY A 415 1.20 6.49 7.24
C GLY A 415 1.20 7.52 6.12
N PHE A 416 0.49 7.22 5.02
CA PHE A 416 0.48 8.03 3.80
C PHE A 416 -0.92 8.56 3.51
N THR A 417 -1.04 9.90 3.47
CA THR A 417 -2.23 10.66 3.10
C THR A 417 -1.84 11.85 2.24
N GLN A 418 -2.81 12.62 1.77
CA GLN A 418 -2.55 13.89 1.14
C GLN A 418 -2.22 14.91 2.24
N TYR A 419 -0.94 14.98 2.67
CA TYR A 419 -0.52 15.68 3.90
C TYR A 419 -0.88 17.17 3.96
N ASN A 420 -1.19 17.80 2.83
CA ASN A 420 -1.65 19.19 2.77
C ASN A 420 -3.17 19.35 2.98
N LYS A 421 -3.89 18.24 3.17
CA LYS A 421 -5.33 18.15 3.46
C LYS A 421 -5.61 17.33 4.71
N THR A 422 -5.00 16.15 4.83
CA THR A 422 -5.20 15.25 5.96
C THR A 422 -3.87 14.83 6.57
N GLN A 423 -3.66 15.14 7.85
CA GLN A 423 -2.50 14.71 8.64
C GLN A 423 -2.91 13.64 9.65
N LEU A 424 -2.46 12.41 9.44
CA LEU A 424 -2.72 11.33 10.41
C LEU A 424 -1.90 11.51 11.68
N TYR A 425 -2.44 11.12 12.83
CA TYR A 425 -1.68 10.96 14.07
C TYR A 425 -2.04 9.66 14.78
N GLN A 426 -1.12 9.18 15.62
CA GLN A 426 -1.30 7.94 16.39
C GLN A 426 -1.43 8.26 17.88
N ALA A 427 -2.10 7.37 18.61
CA ALA A 427 -2.27 7.45 20.04
C ALA A 427 -1.82 6.14 20.70
N TYR A 428 -0.95 6.24 21.70
CA TYR A 428 -0.32 5.10 22.35
C TYR A 428 -0.56 5.12 23.86
N ASP A 429 -1.06 4.03 24.43
CA ASP A 429 -1.02 3.84 25.89
C ASP A 429 0.43 3.58 26.32
N VAL A 430 1.02 4.56 27.01
CA VAL A 430 2.40 4.51 27.51
C VAL A 430 2.45 4.45 29.03
N THR A 431 1.31 4.17 29.69
CA THR A 431 1.19 4.16 31.16
C THR A 431 2.28 3.31 31.82
N LYS A 432 2.57 2.14 31.25
CA LYS A 432 3.55 1.18 31.80
C LYS A 432 5.01 1.51 31.47
N LEU A 433 5.26 2.43 30.54
CA LEU A 433 6.60 2.83 30.14
C LEU A 433 7.17 3.95 31.02
N LEU A 434 6.30 4.70 31.72
CA LEU A 434 6.69 5.82 32.57
C LEU A 434 7.16 5.41 33.96
N GLN A 435 8.06 6.22 34.52
CA GLN A 435 8.54 6.14 35.88
C GLN A 435 7.96 7.30 36.69
N SER A 436 7.17 6.99 37.72
CA SER A 436 6.60 8.00 38.61
C SER A 436 7.66 8.62 39.53
N GLY A 437 7.67 9.95 39.63
CA GLY A 437 8.56 10.74 40.50
C GLY A 437 10.02 10.79 40.08
N ARG A 438 10.34 10.19 38.94
CA ARG A 438 11.69 10.07 38.39
C ARG A 438 11.79 10.77 37.04
N ALA A 439 13.03 10.98 36.59
CA ALA A 439 13.29 11.45 35.24
C ALA A 439 12.83 10.38 34.23
N ASN A 440 12.25 10.84 33.13
CA ASN A 440 11.83 10.06 31.98
C ASN A 440 12.43 10.72 30.74
N ALA A 441 12.59 9.94 29.67
CA ALA A 441 13.04 10.45 28.38
C ALA A 441 12.15 9.95 27.25
N ILE A 442 11.94 10.80 26.24
CA ILE A 442 11.37 10.43 24.94
C ILE A 442 12.47 10.62 23.90
N GLY A 443 12.65 9.64 23.01
CA GLY A 443 13.54 9.71 21.86
C GLY A 443 12.79 9.36 20.58
N ALA A 444 12.98 10.13 19.51
CA ALA A 444 12.41 9.88 18.20
C ALA A 444 13.47 9.94 17.10
N GLN A 445 13.35 9.10 16.08
CA GLN A 445 14.14 9.18 14.85
C GLN A 445 13.20 9.41 13.66
N LEU A 446 13.56 10.33 12.77
CA LEU A 446 12.73 10.76 11.64
C LEU A 446 13.35 10.35 10.30
N ALA A 447 12.53 9.91 9.34
CA ALA A 447 12.94 9.61 7.97
C ALA A 447 12.07 10.33 6.94
N GLU A 448 12.54 10.38 5.70
CA GLU A 448 11.89 11.10 4.60
C GLU A 448 10.44 10.66 4.37
N GLY A 449 10.16 9.35 4.51
CA GLY A 449 8.85 8.76 4.22
C GLY A 449 8.30 9.22 2.87
N TRP A 450 6.98 9.39 2.81
CA TRP A 450 6.31 9.95 1.63
C TRP A 450 6.31 11.49 1.60
N TRP A 451 6.72 12.16 2.69
CA TRP A 451 6.76 13.62 2.78
C TRP A 451 7.86 14.21 1.90
N SER A 452 9.09 13.73 2.09
CA SER A 452 10.28 14.21 1.36
C SER A 452 10.88 13.17 0.40
N GLY A 453 10.54 11.89 0.57
CA GLY A 453 11.08 10.82 -0.26
C GLY A 453 10.42 10.73 -1.63
N ALA A 454 10.87 9.75 -2.42
CA ALA A 454 10.23 9.39 -3.67
C ALA A 454 8.93 8.61 -3.43
N SER A 455 7.84 9.03 -4.09
CA SER A 455 6.51 8.42 -3.95
C SER A 455 5.88 8.01 -5.28
N THR A 456 6.51 8.32 -6.42
CA THR A 456 6.02 8.00 -7.77
C THR A 456 7.18 7.70 -8.72
N PHE A 457 6.87 7.18 -9.92
CA PHE A 457 7.88 7.02 -10.98
C PHE A 457 8.33 8.35 -11.60
N LEU A 458 7.65 9.46 -11.30
CA LEU A 458 8.00 10.80 -11.74
C LEU A 458 9.05 11.41 -10.80
N GLY A 459 10.27 11.61 -11.29
CA GLY A 459 11.34 12.22 -10.47
C GLY A 459 11.05 13.68 -10.07
N THR A 460 10.19 14.38 -10.82
CA THR A 460 9.65 15.71 -10.49
C THR A 460 8.82 15.75 -9.20
N ASN A 461 8.35 14.59 -8.74
CA ASN A 461 7.57 14.43 -7.51
C ASN A 461 8.41 13.91 -6.34
N TRP A 462 9.74 13.85 -6.47
CA TRP A 462 10.57 13.74 -5.28
C TRP A 462 10.33 14.96 -4.39
N ASN A 463 10.34 14.78 -3.07
CA ASN A 463 10.07 15.81 -2.08
C ASN A 463 8.75 16.56 -2.31
N TYR A 464 7.71 15.81 -2.69
CA TYR A 464 6.42 16.31 -3.14
C TYR A 464 5.72 17.26 -2.15
N PHE A 465 5.77 16.98 -0.84
CA PHE A 465 5.08 17.79 0.17
C PHE A 465 5.99 18.86 0.77
N GLY A 466 7.24 18.48 1.04
CA GLY A 466 8.23 19.36 1.62
C GLY A 466 9.55 18.63 1.83
N ASP A 467 10.57 19.36 2.27
CA ASP A 467 11.94 18.85 2.35
C ASP A 467 12.47 18.68 3.78
N ARG A 468 11.75 19.17 4.79
CA ARG A 468 12.13 19.03 6.20
C ARG A 468 11.25 18.05 6.93
N GLN A 469 11.87 17.05 7.56
CA GLN A 469 11.17 16.19 8.49
C GLN A 469 10.96 16.89 9.84
N SER A 470 9.78 16.71 10.43
CA SER A 470 9.48 17.26 11.75
C SER A 470 8.52 16.37 12.53
N LEU A 471 8.65 16.42 13.86
CA LEU A 471 7.82 15.70 14.82
C LEU A 471 6.86 16.66 15.50
N ARG A 472 5.62 16.22 15.74
CA ARG A 472 4.70 16.83 16.71
C ARG A 472 4.21 15.76 17.67
N ALA A 473 4.37 15.98 18.97
CA ALA A 473 3.94 15.03 19.98
C ALA A 473 3.40 15.70 21.25
N LYS A 474 2.43 15.03 21.88
CA LYS A 474 1.79 15.41 23.15
C LYS A 474 1.63 14.17 24.03
N LEU A 475 2.29 14.16 25.18
CA LEU A 475 2.11 13.16 26.23
C LEU A 475 1.21 13.74 27.32
N VAL A 476 0.12 13.05 27.64
CA VAL A 476 -0.77 13.38 28.76
C VAL A 476 -0.63 12.30 29.82
N VAL A 477 -0.25 12.69 31.04
CA VAL A 477 -0.16 11.80 32.21
C VAL A 477 -1.25 12.20 33.19
N ILE A 478 -2.10 11.27 33.60
CA ILE A 478 -3.18 11.47 34.57
C ILE A 478 -2.85 10.67 35.83
N TYR A 479 -2.92 11.32 36.98
CA TYR A 479 -2.67 10.71 38.29
C TYR A 479 -3.96 10.21 38.95
N GLU A 480 -3.85 9.36 39.97
CA GLU A 480 -5.02 8.84 40.71
C GLU A 480 -5.85 9.93 41.41
N ASP A 481 -5.23 11.07 41.75
CA ASP A 481 -5.91 12.24 42.34
C ASP A 481 -6.60 13.15 41.30
N GLY A 482 -6.53 12.79 40.00
CA GLY A 482 -7.12 13.55 38.90
C GLY A 482 -6.25 14.67 38.33
N THR A 483 -5.10 14.98 38.94
CA THR A 483 -4.16 15.97 38.38
C THR A 483 -3.45 15.42 37.13
N LYS A 484 -2.88 16.32 36.31
CA LYS A 484 -2.24 15.97 35.03
C LYS A 484 -0.85 16.59 34.86
N ASP A 485 0.03 15.89 34.16
CA ASP A 485 1.17 16.48 33.46
C ASP A 485 0.92 16.45 31.94
N ILE A 486 1.36 17.49 31.24
CA ILE A 486 1.33 17.58 29.78
C ILE A 486 2.73 17.91 29.29
N ILE A 487 3.31 17.03 28.49
CA ILE A 487 4.64 17.18 27.90
C ILE A 487 4.47 17.26 26.39
N THR A 488 4.98 18.30 25.75
CA THR A 488 4.82 18.54 24.32
C THR A 488 6.15 18.74 23.62
N THR A 489 6.16 18.59 22.29
CA THR A 489 7.29 19.00 21.46
C THR A 489 7.48 20.51 21.52
N GLN A 490 8.62 20.96 22.06
CA GLN A 490 9.01 22.37 22.15
C GLN A 490 10.50 22.55 21.82
N PRO A 491 10.91 23.57 21.05
CA PRO A 491 12.31 23.80 20.68
C PRO A 491 13.27 24.00 21.87
N ASP A 492 12.78 24.55 22.99
CA ASP A 492 13.59 24.90 24.17
C ASP A 492 13.89 23.71 25.10
N THR A 493 13.06 22.67 25.06
CA THR A 493 13.19 21.46 25.90
C THR A 493 13.60 20.22 25.11
N TRP A 494 13.56 20.28 23.78
CA TRP A 494 13.98 19.19 22.91
C TRP A 494 15.35 19.47 22.27
N GLN A 495 16.07 18.38 22.04
CA GLN A 495 17.40 18.38 21.46
C GLN A 495 17.39 17.58 20.15
N TYR A 496 18.29 17.94 19.26
CA TYR A 496 18.46 17.42 17.91
C TYR A 496 19.89 16.86 17.72
N TYR A 497 20.00 15.78 16.97
CA TYR A 497 21.27 15.19 16.57
C TYR A 497 21.21 14.64 15.14
N ALA A 498 22.30 14.85 14.41
CA ALA A 498 22.41 14.57 12.98
C ALA A 498 23.55 13.61 12.62
N ASP A 499 24.26 13.03 13.58
CA ASP A 499 25.37 12.11 13.28
C ASP A 499 25.09 10.68 13.75
N GLY A 500 23.83 10.28 13.65
CA GLY A 500 23.34 8.96 14.03
C GLY A 500 23.82 7.81 13.14
N PRO A 501 23.54 6.55 13.52
CA PRO A 501 23.98 5.39 12.77
C PRO A 501 23.20 5.19 11.48
N VAL A 502 21.97 5.69 11.34
CA VAL A 502 21.20 5.54 10.09
C VAL A 502 21.38 6.80 9.26
N LYS A 503 22.10 6.65 8.14
CA LYS A 503 22.43 7.75 7.22
C LYS A 503 21.28 8.08 6.29
N LEU A 504 20.62 7.04 5.77
CA LEU A 504 19.46 7.15 4.89
C LEU A 504 18.47 6.03 5.22
N GLY A 505 17.18 6.35 5.15
CA GLY A 505 16.08 5.39 5.15
C GLY A 505 15.06 5.85 4.13
N SER A 506 15.09 5.23 2.94
CA SER A 506 14.26 5.56 1.80
C SER A 506 13.41 4.38 1.37
N LEU A 507 12.14 4.63 1.07
CA LEU A 507 11.23 3.57 0.61
C LEU A 507 11.66 3.00 -0.75
N PHE A 508 12.23 3.81 -1.65
CA PHE A 508 12.68 3.34 -2.98
C PHE A 508 14.18 3.00 -3.04
N GLN A 509 15.03 3.77 -2.35
CA GLN A 509 16.47 3.59 -2.47
C GLN A 509 17.02 2.52 -1.51
N GLY A 510 16.37 2.32 -0.36
CA GLY A 510 16.79 1.40 0.71
C GLY A 510 17.34 2.13 1.94
N GLN A 511 18.09 1.41 2.78
CA GLN A 511 18.65 1.94 4.02
C GLN A 511 20.18 1.87 4.05
N VAL A 512 20.82 2.99 4.41
CA VAL A 512 22.27 3.04 4.68
C VAL A 512 22.49 3.24 6.18
N ARG A 513 23.22 2.32 6.82
CA ARG A 513 23.50 2.36 8.27
C ARG A 513 24.99 2.18 8.56
N ASP A 514 25.58 3.13 9.26
CA ASP A 514 26.89 3.04 9.90
C ASP A 514 26.75 2.59 11.37
N GLY A 515 26.87 1.30 11.61
CA GLY A 515 26.81 0.69 12.94
C GLY A 515 27.97 1.09 13.85
N THR A 516 29.09 1.61 13.32
CA THR A 516 30.25 2.00 14.13
C THR A 516 29.95 3.19 15.03
N LYS A 517 28.94 3.99 14.69
CA LYS A 517 28.45 5.15 15.46
C LYS A 517 27.53 4.78 16.63
N ALA A 518 26.97 3.57 16.63
CA ALA A 518 25.94 3.18 17.61
C ALA A 518 26.44 3.19 19.07
N ALA A 519 27.72 2.92 19.30
CA ALA A 519 28.29 2.89 20.64
C ALA A 519 28.31 4.26 21.33
N ALA A 520 28.55 5.34 20.57
CA ALA A 520 28.57 6.71 21.09
C ALA A 520 27.18 7.19 21.53
N LEU A 521 26.12 6.56 21.05
CA LEU A 521 24.73 6.92 21.34
C LEU A 521 24.04 5.95 22.30
N GLN A 522 24.80 5.11 23.00
CA GLN A 522 24.19 4.14 23.90
C GLN A 522 23.38 4.84 25.00
N GLY A 523 22.07 4.59 25.04
CA GLY A 523 21.17 5.17 26.03
C GLY A 523 20.72 6.60 25.75
N TRP A 524 20.90 7.10 24.52
CA TRP A 524 20.45 8.45 24.11
C TRP A 524 18.96 8.72 24.39
N ASP A 525 18.13 7.68 24.39
CA ASP A 525 16.69 7.68 24.62
C ASP A 525 16.30 7.34 26.08
N LYS A 526 17.27 7.41 27.01
CA LYS A 526 17.08 7.19 28.45
C LYS A 526 17.34 8.48 29.25
N PRO A 527 16.75 8.60 30.45
CA PRO A 527 17.03 9.73 31.33
C PRO A 527 18.47 9.72 31.83
N GLY A 528 19.04 10.91 32.06
CA GLY A 528 20.41 11.11 32.53
C GLY A 528 21.49 10.99 31.46
N TYR A 529 21.11 11.05 30.17
CA TYR A 529 22.08 11.03 29.07
C TYR A 529 22.65 12.43 28.83
N ASP A 530 23.98 12.54 28.80
CA ASP A 530 24.66 13.82 28.57
C ASP A 530 24.65 14.21 27.09
N ALA A 531 23.51 14.76 26.66
CA ALA A 531 23.33 15.15 25.28
C ALA A 531 24.28 16.28 24.85
N ALA A 532 24.60 17.22 25.74
CA ALA A 532 25.47 18.35 25.42
C ALA A 532 26.91 17.91 25.16
N GLU A 533 27.47 17.06 26.03
CA GLU A 533 28.82 16.51 25.83
C GLU A 533 28.91 15.61 24.59
N ASN A 534 27.80 14.99 24.18
CA ASN A 534 27.72 14.14 22.99
C ASN A 534 27.29 14.90 21.71
N GLY A 535 27.37 16.24 21.71
CA GLY A 535 27.20 17.06 20.50
C GLY A 535 25.76 17.26 20.05
N TRP A 536 24.77 17.00 20.90
CA TRP A 536 23.37 17.33 20.62
C TRP A 536 23.16 18.84 20.71
N LYS A 537 22.34 19.37 19.80
CA LYS A 537 21.98 20.79 19.72
C LYS A 537 20.52 20.99 20.14
N PRO A 538 20.08 22.20 20.47
CA PRO A 538 18.64 22.47 20.61
C PRO A 538 17.88 22.16 19.32
N ALA A 539 16.67 21.61 19.43
CA ALA A 539 15.79 21.40 18.28
C ALA A 539 15.28 22.74 17.74
N GLY A 540 14.90 22.79 16.45
CA GLY A 540 14.28 23.97 15.84
C GLY A 540 12.79 23.76 15.59
N GLU A 541 12.00 24.84 15.67
CA GLU A 541 10.63 24.84 15.14
C GLU A 541 10.66 24.84 13.60
N ILE A 542 9.85 23.99 12.98
CA ILE A 542 9.80 23.81 11.52
C ILE A 542 8.46 24.34 11.01
N SER A 543 8.46 25.57 10.49
CA SER A 543 7.30 26.18 9.84
C SER A 543 7.00 25.54 8.49
N LEU A 544 5.75 25.62 8.03
CA LEU A 544 5.40 25.29 6.63
C LEU A 544 6.11 26.24 5.65
N ALA A 545 6.12 27.53 5.98
CA ALA A 545 6.77 28.56 5.16
C ALA A 545 8.25 28.21 4.92
N GLY A 546 8.64 28.16 3.64
CA GLY A 546 10.00 27.87 3.19
C GLY A 546 10.43 26.40 3.31
N THR A 547 9.54 25.48 3.70
CA THR A 547 9.85 24.04 3.83
C THR A 547 8.87 23.14 3.08
N THR A 548 7.80 23.71 2.53
CA THR A 548 6.77 23.00 1.75
C THR A 548 6.81 23.35 0.28
N ALA A 549 6.41 22.38 -0.55
CA ALA A 549 6.20 22.60 -1.98
C ALA A 549 4.80 23.19 -2.21
N THR A 550 4.71 24.52 -2.19
CA THR A 550 3.45 25.25 -2.31
C THR A 550 3.30 25.87 -3.71
N GLY A 551 2.06 25.94 -4.22
CA GLY A 551 1.73 26.63 -5.46
C GLY A 551 1.07 25.75 -6.52
N LYS A 552 1.05 26.26 -7.75
CA LYS A 552 0.38 25.64 -8.91
C LYS A 552 1.33 24.79 -9.72
N TRP A 553 0.84 23.63 -10.10
CA TRP A 553 1.58 22.61 -10.82
C TRP A 553 0.74 22.08 -11.96
N HIS A 554 1.40 21.63 -13.02
CA HIS A 554 0.76 20.98 -14.14
C HIS A 554 1.05 19.48 -14.10
N GLU A 555 0.00 18.65 -14.12
CA GLU A 555 0.09 17.20 -14.24
C GLU A 555 -0.02 16.79 -15.71
N PHE A 556 1.12 16.42 -16.28
CA PHE A 556 1.26 16.10 -17.69
C PHE A 556 0.39 14.93 -18.16
N LEU A 557 0.26 13.85 -17.37
CA LEU A 557 -0.47 12.65 -17.80
C LEU A 557 -1.97 12.90 -18.01
N THR A 558 -2.53 13.79 -17.20
CA THR A 558 -3.95 14.18 -17.29
C THR A 558 -4.17 15.51 -18.00
N ASP A 559 -3.11 16.27 -18.33
CA ASP A 559 -3.15 17.64 -18.84
C ASP A 559 -4.04 18.55 -17.97
N ARG A 560 -3.78 18.53 -16.66
CA ARG A 560 -4.55 19.27 -15.64
C ARG A 560 -3.65 19.99 -14.66
N ASP A 561 -4.08 21.19 -14.28
CA ASP A 561 -3.44 21.93 -13.22
C ASP A 561 -3.98 21.50 -11.86
N TYR A 562 -3.09 21.44 -10.85
CA TYR A 562 -3.46 21.27 -9.46
C TYR A 562 -2.71 22.30 -8.60
N GLU A 563 -3.28 22.59 -7.44
CA GLU A 563 -2.73 23.55 -6.49
C GLU A 563 -2.50 22.86 -5.15
N GLN A 564 -1.34 23.10 -4.57
CA GLN A 564 -0.92 22.50 -3.32
C GLN A 564 -0.73 23.60 -2.28
N GLU A 565 -1.68 23.69 -1.36
CA GLU A 565 -1.71 24.64 -0.24
C GLU A 565 -1.87 23.90 1.08
N PHE A 566 -1.31 24.46 2.15
CA PHE A 566 -1.28 23.89 3.51
C PHE A 566 -2.04 24.77 4.52
N THR A 567 -3.23 25.24 4.14
CA THR A 567 -4.07 26.16 4.95
C THR A 567 -5.10 25.44 5.80
N ASP A 568 -5.72 24.39 5.26
CA ASP A 568 -6.87 23.70 5.85
C ASP A 568 -6.53 22.22 5.98
N ILE A 569 -5.72 21.89 6.99
CA ILE A 569 -5.26 20.53 7.27
C ILE A 569 -6.06 19.94 8.42
N ASP A 570 -6.80 18.87 8.15
CA ASP A 570 -7.50 18.11 9.17
C ASP A 570 -6.57 17.06 9.79
N PHE A 571 -6.52 17.04 11.12
CA PHE A 571 -5.79 16.02 11.87
C PHE A 571 -6.74 14.91 12.24
N VAL A 572 -6.40 13.68 11.84
CA VAL A 572 -7.27 12.52 12.00
C VAL A 572 -6.50 11.39 12.69
N ALA A 573 -7.08 10.78 13.70
CA ALA A 573 -6.55 9.58 14.33
C ALA A 573 -6.43 8.46 13.30
N GLN A 574 -5.24 7.91 13.15
CA GLN A 574 -5.06 6.64 12.46
C GLN A 574 -5.49 5.52 13.39
N SER A 575 -6.48 4.74 12.95
CA SER A 575 -7.01 3.64 13.74
C SER A 575 -7.15 2.40 12.85
N GLY A 576 -6.40 1.35 13.16
CA GLY A 576 -6.57 0.01 12.56
C GLY A 576 -5.87 -0.26 11.24
N SER A 577 -5.22 0.75 10.64
CA SER A 577 -4.55 0.66 9.34
C SER A 577 -3.02 0.71 9.42
N GLU A 578 -2.43 0.68 10.61
CA GLU A 578 -0.99 0.81 10.79
C GLU A 578 -0.23 -0.37 10.16
N VAL A 579 0.91 -0.07 9.52
CA VAL A 579 1.76 -1.12 8.95
C VAL A 579 2.45 -1.87 10.08
N LYS A 580 2.19 -3.17 10.20
CA LYS A 580 2.78 -4.04 11.22
C LYS A 580 3.41 -5.27 10.60
N GLU A 581 4.24 -5.94 11.39
CA GLU A 581 4.71 -7.28 11.03
C GLU A 581 3.56 -8.29 11.14
N ALA A 582 3.28 -9.01 10.06
CA ALA A 582 2.38 -10.15 10.09
C ALA A 582 3.10 -11.36 10.72
N GLN A 583 3.14 -11.40 12.05
CA GLN A 583 3.94 -12.36 12.84
C GLN A 583 3.71 -13.83 12.47
N GLN A 584 2.49 -14.21 12.06
CA GLN A 584 2.16 -15.57 11.62
C GLN A 584 2.74 -15.95 10.24
N HIS A 585 3.33 -15.00 9.53
CA HIS A 585 3.84 -15.16 8.17
C HIS A 585 5.35 -14.90 8.06
N GLN A 586 6.10 -14.96 9.16
CA GLN A 586 7.56 -14.86 9.11
C GLN A 586 8.18 -15.91 8.17
N LEU A 587 9.12 -15.46 7.34
CA LEU A 587 9.79 -16.31 6.37
C LEU A 587 11.24 -16.57 6.82
N THR A 588 11.69 -17.80 6.62
CA THR A 588 13.10 -18.18 6.75
C THR A 588 13.58 -18.65 5.40
N ALA A 589 14.78 -18.23 5.01
CA ALA A 589 15.38 -18.64 3.74
C ALA A 589 15.34 -20.18 3.55
N LYS A 590 15.03 -20.61 2.34
CA LYS A 590 14.87 -22.02 1.97
C LYS A 590 16.12 -22.60 1.34
N SER A 591 16.88 -21.78 0.63
CA SER A 591 18.16 -22.15 0.04
C SER A 591 19.08 -20.93 -0.05
N VAL A 592 20.36 -21.20 -0.28
CA VAL A 592 21.38 -20.20 -0.63
C VAL A 592 22.28 -20.78 -1.70
N GLN A 593 22.64 -19.96 -2.68
CA GLN A 593 23.63 -20.28 -3.70
C GLN A 593 24.69 -19.18 -3.74
N GLU A 594 25.96 -19.57 -3.82
CA GLU A 594 27.03 -18.66 -4.21
C GLU A 594 27.04 -18.57 -5.74
N VAL A 595 26.39 -17.54 -6.28
CA VAL A 595 26.18 -17.38 -7.73
C VAL A 595 27.41 -16.81 -8.43
N ARG A 596 28.23 -16.07 -7.68
CA ARG A 596 29.58 -15.59 -8.03
C ARG A 596 30.42 -15.57 -6.75
N PRO A 597 31.76 -15.58 -6.83
CA PRO A 597 32.61 -15.52 -5.64
C PRO A 597 32.21 -14.37 -4.70
N GLY A 598 31.80 -14.70 -3.47
CA GLY A 598 31.36 -13.72 -2.46
C GLY A 598 29.96 -13.12 -2.66
N VAL A 599 29.17 -13.65 -3.60
CA VAL A 599 27.79 -13.21 -3.88
C VAL A 599 26.82 -14.35 -3.55
N PHE A 600 26.09 -14.19 -2.45
CA PHE A 600 25.18 -15.22 -1.93
C PHE A 600 23.72 -14.82 -2.15
N VAL A 601 23.01 -15.56 -3.01
CA VAL A 601 21.57 -15.35 -3.26
C VAL A 601 20.76 -16.35 -2.46
N TYR A 602 19.89 -15.84 -1.60
CA TYR A 602 18.94 -16.59 -0.79
C TYR A 602 17.57 -16.60 -1.44
N ASP A 603 16.93 -17.77 -1.53
CA ASP A 603 15.52 -17.89 -1.90
C ASP A 603 14.67 -17.98 -0.64
N MET A 604 13.76 -17.01 -0.43
CA MET A 604 12.82 -17.01 0.69
C MET A 604 11.64 -17.98 0.47
N GLY A 605 11.48 -18.51 -0.74
CA GLY A 605 10.43 -19.44 -1.15
C GLY A 605 9.08 -18.78 -1.44
N GLN A 606 8.96 -17.48 -1.21
CA GLN A 606 7.75 -16.69 -1.33
C GLN A 606 8.15 -15.25 -1.67
N ASN A 607 7.47 -14.63 -2.65
CA ASN A 607 7.53 -13.20 -2.93
C ASN A 607 6.60 -12.44 -1.96
N PHE A 608 7.11 -11.46 -1.23
CA PHE A 608 6.38 -10.72 -0.19
C PHE A 608 6.91 -9.29 -0.09
N ALA A 609 6.19 -8.43 0.62
CA ALA A 609 6.68 -7.09 0.97
C ALA A 609 7.13 -7.04 2.43
N GLY A 610 8.30 -6.48 2.68
CA GLY A 610 8.78 -6.30 4.05
C GLY A 610 10.28 -6.03 4.15
N VAL A 611 10.88 -6.44 5.27
CA VAL A 611 12.29 -6.17 5.59
C VAL A 611 13.03 -7.45 5.97
N PRO A 612 14.35 -7.54 5.74
CA PRO A 612 15.12 -8.68 6.22
C PRO A 612 15.28 -8.62 7.74
N GLU A 613 15.49 -9.78 8.35
CA GLU A 613 16.04 -9.91 9.70
C GLU A 613 17.19 -10.91 9.66
N ILE A 614 18.42 -10.40 9.76
CA ILE A 614 19.64 -11.18 9.53
C ILE A 614 20.52 -11.16 10.77
N ASP A 615 20.75 -12.33 11.35
CA ASP A 615 21.73 -12.52 12.43
C ASP A 615 23.10 -12.83 11.84
N LEU A 616 24.11 -12.04 12.20
CA LEU A 616 25.48 -12.27 11.74
C LEU A 616 26.53 -11.91 12.79
N THR A 617 27.78 -12.26 12.49
CA THR A 617 28.96 -11.84 13.24
C THR A 617 30.00 -11.35 12.25
N GLY A 618 30.48 -10.12 12.42
CA GLY A 618 31.42 -9.50 11.49
C GLY A 618 32.41 -8.57 12.18
N GLN A 619 33.33 -8.02 11.41
CA GLN A 619 34.35 -7.10 11.90
C GLN A 619 33.80 -5.68 11.97
N LYS A 620 34.27 -4.87 12.93
CA LYS A 620 33.89 -3.46 13.00
C LYS A 620 34.35 -2.76 11.72
N GLY A 621 33.46 -2.02 11.06
CA GLY A 621 33.76 -1.33 9.80
C GLY A 621 33.60 -2.19 8.54
N GLN A 622 33.34 -3.50 8.67
CA GLN A 622 33.03 -4.36 7.53
C GLN A 622 31.70 -3.90 6.90
N GLN A 623 31.68 -3.73 5.58
CA GLN A 623 30.46 -3.40 4.84
C GLN A 623 29.76 -4.68 4.37
N VAL A 624 28.46 -4.77 4.62
CA VAL A 624 27.55 -5.79 4.07
C VAL A 624 26.50 -5.07 3.25
N THR A 625 26.30 -5.52 2.01
CA THR A 625 25.29 -4.95 1.10
C THR A 625 24.23 -5.99 0.80
N LEU A 626 22.97 -5.57 0.86
CA LEU A 626 21.79 -6.37 0.56
C LEU A 626 21.11 -5.83 -0.69
N ARG A 627 20.77 -6.71 -1.63
CA ARG A 627 19.92 -6.39 -2.80
C ARG A 627 18.77 -7.37 -2.88
N TYR A 628 17.68 -6.95 -3.52
CA TYR A 628 16.41 -7.66 -3.49
C TYR A 628 15.83 -7.80 -4.89
N ALA A 629 15.20 -8.93 -5.19
CA ALA A 629 14.45 -9.11 -6.42
C ALA A 629 13.27 -10.09 -6.26
N GLU A 630 12.30 -9.96 -7.16
CA GLU A 630 11.16 -10.87 -7.22
C GLU A 630 11.51 -12.21 -7.89
N VAL A 631 12.41 -12.16 -8.88
CA VAL A 631 12.85 -13.31 -9.69
C VAL A 631 14.35 -13.25 -9.97
N THR A 632 14.92 -14.39 -10.37
CA THR A 632 16.29 -14.51 -10.88
C THR A 632 16.27 -14.78 -12.38
N TYR A 633 17.39 -14.54 -13.07
CA TYR A 633 17.49 -14.93 -14.47
C TYR A 633 17.50 -16.46 -14.61
N PRO A 634 16.64 -17.03 -15.48
CA PRO A 634 16.56 -18.48 -15.66
C PRO A 634 17.74 -19.06 -16.47
N ASP A 635 18.37 -18.25 -17.33
CA ASP A 635 19.44 -18.61 -18.25
C ASP A 635 20.32 -17.40 -18.62
N GLY A 636 21.28 -17.60 -19.53
CA GLY A 636 22.23 -16.57 -19.98
C GLY A 636 23.44 -16.36 -19.05
N GLU A 637 24.22 -15.30 -19.30
CA GLU A 637 25.43 -14.97 -18.52
C GLU A 637 25.13 -14.56 -17.07
N ASN A 638 23.93 -14.04 -16.83
CA ASN A 638 23.44 -13.64 -15.50
C ASN A 638 22.58 -14.72 -14.83
N LYS A 639 22.58 -15.96 -15.33
CA LYS A 639 21.80 -17.05 -14.74
C LYS A 639 21.97 -17.11 -13.22
N ASP A 640 20.86 -17.30 -12.51
CA ASP A 640 20.74 -17.35 -11.03
C ASP A 640 21.02 -16.01 -10.31
N MET A 641 21.53 -14.98 -10.99
CA MET A 641 21.58 -13.61 -10.45
C MET A 641 20.18 -12.99 -10.36
N LEU A 642 20.05 -11.97 -9.52
CA LEU A 642 18.83 -11.17 -9.40
C LEU A 642 18.48 -10.48 -10.73
N MET A 643 17.22 -10.55 -11.17
CA MET A 643 16.69 -9.73 -12.26
C MET A 643 16.12 -8.44 -11.66
N VAL A 644 16.70 -7.29 -12.01
CA VAL A 644 16.46 -6.00 -11.33
C VAL A 644 16.01 -4.88 -12.27
N GLU A 645 15.90 -5.18 -13.57
CA GLU A 645 15.40 -4.27 -14.59
C GLU A 645 13.98 -3.78 -14.26
N ASN A 646 13.16 -4.67 -13.69
CA ASN A 646 11.78 -4.37 -13.36
C ASN A 646 11.60 -3.48 -12.12
N LEU A 647 12.67 -3.21 -11.37
CA LEU A 647 12.68 -2.23 -10.28
C LEU A 647 12.77 -0.79 -10.81
N ARG A 648 13.18 -0.64 -12.08
CA ARG A 648 13.36 0.65 -12.76
C ARG A 648 14.26 1.57 -11.92
N ALA A 649 13.86 2.81 -11.67
CA ALA A 649 14.71 3.77 -10.96
C ALA A 649 14.81 3.52 -9.43
N ALA A 650 14.09 2.56 -8.85
CA ALA A 650 14.28 2.20 -7.45
C ALA A 650 15.58 1.41 -7.30
N MET A 651 16.50 1.89 -6.46
CA MET A 651 17.79 1.22 -6.23
C MET A 651 17.64 -0.06 -5.41
N VAL A 652 16.68 -0.09 -4.46
CA VAL A 652 16.33 -1.27 -3.65
C VAL A 652 17.59 -1.95 -3.08
N ARG A 653 18.43 -1.17 -2.39
CA ARG A 653 19.73 -1.61 -1.86
C ARG A 653 19.91 -1.13 -0.43
N ASP A 654 20.20 -2.06 0.48
CA ASP A 654 20.58 -1.70 1.83
C ASP A 654 22.09 -1.88 2.05
N THR A 655 22.73 -0.97 2.77
CA THR A 655 24.16 -1.02 3.09
C THR A 655 24.37 -0.87 4.59
N PHE A 656 25.05 -1.84 5.18
CA PHE A 656 25.33 -1.89 6.62
C PHE A 656 26.83 -1.95 6.87
N ILE A 657 27.37 -0.92 7.53
CA ILE A 657 28.72 -0.95 8.10
C ILE A 657 28.59 -1.52 9.51
N LEU A 658 29.20 -2.68 9.74
CA LEU A 658 29.01 -3.45 10.97
C LEU A 658 29.67 -2.77 12.17
N LYS A 659 29.02 -2.85 13.34
CA LYS A 659 29.57 -2.34 14.61
C LYS A 659 30.69 -3.23 15.15
N GLY A 660 30.77 -4.47 14.67
CA GLY A 660 31.69 -5.51 15.10
C GLY A 660 31.08 -6.47 16.14
N GLY A 661 31.49 -7.73 16.09
CA GLY A 661 30.91 -8.79 16.90
C GLY A 661 29.56 -9.25 16.37
N ARG A 662 28.68 -9.75 17.24
CA ARG A 662 27.34 -10.23 16.86
C ARG A 662 26.36 -9.06 16.74
N GLU A 663 25.62 -9.01 15.63
CA GLU A 663 24.54 -8.06 15.44
C GLU A 663 23.42 -8.60 14.55
N THR A 664 22.26 -7.94 14.62
CA THR A 664 21.08 -8.25 13.81
C THR A 664 20.79 -7.07 12.89
N ILE A 665 20.72 -7.32 11.59
CA ILE A 665 20.24 -6.35 10.60
C ILE A 665 18.72 -6.47 10.50
N SER A 666 18.00 -5.39 10.76
CA SER A 666 16.55 -5.28 10.58
C SER A 666 16.20 -3.79 10.38
N PRO A 667 16.11 -3.28 9.13
CA PRO A 667 15.82 -1.87 8.89
C PRO A 667 14.41 -1.48 9.35
N ARG A 668 14.23 -0.20 9.68
CA ARG A 668 12.95 0.37 10.19
C ARG A 668 12.32 1.40 9.25
N PHE A 669 13.09 1.96 8.32
CA PHE A 669 12.69 3.11 7.50
C PHE A 669 12.71 2.81 5.99
N THR A 670 12.58 1.54 5.62
CA THR A 670 12.41 1.08 4.24
C THR A 670 11.65 -0.24 4.22
N PHE A 671 11.16 -0.65 3.05
CA PHE A 671 10.67 -1.99 2.78
C PHE A 671 10.90 -2.32 1.30
N HIS A 672 10.92 -3.61 0.99
CA HIS A 672 11.17 -4.15 -0.34
C HIS A 672 10.13 -5.21 -0.69
N GLY A 673 9.73 -5.28 -1.97
CA GLY A 673 8.99 -6.42 -2.52
C GLY A 673 9.95 -7.44 -3.12
N TYR A 674 10.07 -8.64 -2.54
CA TYR A 674 11.06 -9.61 -2.96
C TYR A 674 10.75 -11.06 -2.58
N ARG A 675 11.35 -11.98 -3.35
CA ARG A 675 11.54 -13.39 -2.99
C ARG A 675 13.01 -13.72 -2.77
N TYR A 676 13.89 -13.07 -3.53
CA TYR A 676 15.32 -13.34 -3.52
C TYR A 676 16.06 -12.20 -2.84
N LEU A 677 16.99 -12.57 -1.97
CA LEU A 677 17.85 -11.67 -1.22
C LEU A 677 19.30 -12.00 -1.53
N GLU A 678 20.02 -11.06 -2.13
CA GLU A 678 21.47 -11.15 -2.29
C GLU A 678 22.19 -10.53 -1.09
N ILE A 679 23.22 -11.21 -0.60
CA ILE A 679 24.13 -10.72 0.44
C ILE A 679 25.56 -10.72 -0.12
N THR A 680 26.22 -9.57 -0.09
CA THR A 680 27.64 -9.39 -0.45
C THR A 680 28.41 -8.74 0.69
N GLY A 681 29.75 -8.84 0.66
CA GLY A 681 30.63 -8.33 1.73
C GLY A 681 30.95 -9.34 2.84
N LEU A 682 30.64 -10.62 2.63
CA LEU A 682 30.94 -11.74 3.54
C LEU A 682 31.86 -12.76 2.84
N ASP A 683 32.71 -13.45 3.61
CA ASP A 683 33.59 -14.50 3.08
C ASP A 683 32.87 -15.83 2.80
N LYS A 684 31.68 -16.02 3.39
CA LYS A 684 30.87 -17.24 3.27
C LYS A 684 29.40 -16.95 3.50
N ALA A 685 28.54 -17.81 2.94
CA ALA A 685 27.11 -17.78 3.21
C ALA A 685 26.81 -17.92 4.71
N LEU A 686 25.85 -17.13 5.19
CA LEU A 686 25.21 -17.32 6.48
C LEU A 686 24.32 -18.58 6.47
N PRO A 687 24.15 -19.27 7.61
CA PRO A 687 23.16 -20.35 7.73
C PRO A 687 21.75 -19.85 7.42
N LEU A 688 20.92 -20.66 6.75
CA LEU A 688 19.55 -20.29 6.36
C LEU A 688 18.70 -19.72 7.51
N LYS A 689 18.80 -20.33 8.70
CA LYS A 689 18.07 -19.88 9.91
C LYS A 689 18.43 -18.47 10.38
N ALA A 690 19.58 -17.96 9.94
CA ALA A 690 20.05 -16.63 10.28
C ALA A 690 19.53 -15.56 9.30
N VAL A 691 18.86 -15.97 8.21
CA VAL A 691 18.30 -15.07 7.20
C VAL A 691 16.78 -15.25 7.18
N ARG A 692 16.09 -14.25 7.73
CA ARG A 692 14.62 -14.21 7.82
C ARG A 692 14.05 -13.00 7.09
N GLY A 693 12.78 -13.07 6.75
CA GLY A 693 11.99 -11.98 6.19
C GLY A 693 10.80 -11.67 7.11
N LYS A 694 10.70 -10.42 7.55
CA LYS A 694 9.53 -9.88 8.25
C LYS A 694 8.54 -9.38 7.22
N VAL A 695 7.40 -10.05 7.11
CA VAL A 695 6.30 -9.63 6.23
C VAL A 695 5.62 -8.43 6.86
N LEU A 696 5.56 -7.31 6.15
CA LEU A 696 4.89 -6.09 6.61
C LEU A 696 3.57 -5.91 5.86
N THR A 697 2.52 -5.47 6.56
CA THR A 697 1.20 -5.18 5.97
C THR A 697 0.33 -4.37 6.94
N SER A 698 -0.64 -3.62 6.40
CA SER A 698 -1.75 -3.01 7.14
C SER A 698 -2.90 -3.99 7.41
N VAL A 699 -2.91 -5.15 6.75
CA VAL A 699 -3.96 -6.18 6.90
C VAL A 699 -3.34 -7.53 7.29
N PRO A 700 -2.88 -7.68 8.54
CA PRO A 700 -2.10 -8.85 8.93
C PRO A 700 -2.91 -10.14 8.95
N GLN A 701 -4.24 -10.07 9.16
CA GLN A 701 -5.12 -11.23 9.31
C GLN A 701 -5.89 -11.51 8.02
N ASP A 702 -5.86 -12.77 7.57
CA ASP A 702 -6.79 -13.23 6.54
C ASP A 702 -8.17 -13.44 7.15
N THR A 703 -9.21 -12.98 6.46
CA THR A 703 -10.62 -13.24 6.83
C THR A 703 -11.25 -14.32 5.97
N ALA A 704 -10.53 -14.91 5.00
CA ALA A 704 -11.05 -16.00 4.18
C ALA A 704 -9.99 -17.05 3.83
N ASP A 705 -10.45 -18.30 3.65
CA ASP A 705 -9.66 -19.42 3.12
C ASP A 705 -10.45 -20.14 2.03
N TYR A 706 -9.76 -20.77 1.09
CA TYR A 706 -10.35 -21.55 0.00
C TYR A 706 -9.43 -22.72 -0.36
N ARG A 707 -9.99 -23.93 -0.32
CA ARG A 707 -9.27 -25.19 -0.57
C ARG A 707 -10.10 -26.12 -1.42
N THR A 708 -9.45 -26.82 -2.33
CA THR A 708 -10.08 -27.69 -3.31
C THR A 708 -9.27 -28.97 -3.53
N SER A 709 -9.82 -29.91 -4.32
CA SER A 709 -9.06 -31.06 -4.81
C SER A 709 -7.93 -30.68 -5.79
N ASN A 710 -7.94 -29.49 -6.38
CA ASN A 710 -6.92 -29.02 -7.33
C ASN A 710 -5.85 -28.18 -6.61
N GLN A 711 -4.63 -28.72 -6.51
CA GLN A 711 -3.53 -28.07 -5.77
C GLN A 711 -3.03 -26.78 -6.43
N ASP A 712 -3.15 -26.65 -7.76
CA ASP A 712 -2.74 -25.43 -8.46
C ASP A 712 -3.73 -24.29 -8.19
N VAL A 713 -5.03 -24.60 -8.12
CA VAL A 713 -6.07 -23.63 -7.70
C VAL A 713 -5.86 -23.20 -6.25
N ASN A 714 -5.49 -24.14 -5.36
CA ASN A 714 -5.13 -23.82 -3.98
C ASN A 714 -3.87 -22.93 -3.89
N ARG A 715 -2.92 -23.11 -4.83
CA ARG A 715 -1.76 -22.22 -4.94
C ARG A 715 -2.16 -20.85 -5.47
N LEU A 716 -3.04 -20.77 -6.46
CA LEU A 716 -3.58 -19.51 -6.96
C LEU A 716 -4.23 -18.70 -5.85
N PHE A 717 -5.14 -19.28 -5.07
CA PHE A 717 -5.79 -18.56 -3.95
C PHE A 717 -4.78 -18.03 -2.93
N ARG A 718 -3.77 -18.84 -2.56
CA ARG A 718 -2.66 -18.38 -1.71
C ARG A 718 -1.86 -17.24 -2.34
N ASN A 719 -1.62 -17.29 -3.65
CA ASN A 719 -0.94 -16.21 -4.36
C ASN A 719 -1.73 -14.90 -4.29
N ILE A 720 -3.07 -14.97 -4.39
CA ILE A 720 -3.95 -13.81 -4.20
C ILE A 720 -3.76 -13.24 -2.79
N GLN A 721 -3.86 -14.07 -1.74
CA GLN A 721 -3.66 -13.62 -0.36
C GLN A 721 -2.28 -12.98 -0.14
N TRP A 722 -1.21 -13.54 -0.73
CA TRP A 722 0.13 -12.97 -0.62
C TRP A 722 0.25 -11.63 -1.34
N SER A 723 -0.35 -11.48 -2.51
CA SER A 723 -0.41 -10.21 -3.24
C SER A 723 -1.25 -9.16 -2.51
N THR A 724 -2.33 -9.55 -1.83
CA THR A 724 -3.09 -8.62 -0.97
C THR A 724 -2.23 -8.07 0.16
N ARG A 725 -1.61 -8.94 0.97
CA ARG A 725 -0.76 -8.48 2.09
C ARG A 725 0.38 -7.59 1.62
N ALA A 726 1.05 -8.00 0.54
CA ALA A 726 2.21 -7.30 0.03
C ALA A 726 1.90 -5.89 -0.50
N ASN A 727 0.66 -5.66 -0.95
CA ASN A 727 0.26 -4.38 -1.53
C ASN A 727 -0.66 -3.55 -0.64
N PHE A 728 -1.08 -4.08 0.51
CA PHE A 728 -1.87 -3.32 1.48
C PHE A 728 -0.91 -2.80 2.55
N LEU A 729 -0.16 -1.75 2.20
CA LEU A 729 0.92 -1.17 2.99
C LEU A 729 0.73 0.34 3.06
N ALA A 730 0.08 0.81 4.13
CA ALA A 730 -0.41 2.19 4.31
C ALA A 730 -1.48 2.64 3.30
N ILE A 731 -1.37 2.24 2.03
CA ILE A 731 -2.32 2.42 0.93
C ILE A 731 -2.37 1.13 0.07
N PRO A 732 -3.44 0.91 -0.72
CA PRO A 732 -3.55 -0.25 -1.64
C PRO A 732 -2.70 0.00 -2.89
N THR A 733 -1.43 -0.40 -2.86
CA THR A 733 -0.47 -0.13 -3.93
C THR A 733 -0.66 -1.06 -5.13
N ASP A 734 -0.34 -0.60 -6.34
CA ASP A 734 -0.18 -1.48 -7.51
C ASP A 734 0.81 -2.61 -7.21
N CYS A 735 2.03 -2.25 -6.84
CA CYS A 735 3.11 -3.20 -6.64
C CYS A 735 4.05 -2.73 -5.49
N PRO A 736 4.78 -3.63 -4.80
CA PRO A 736 5.55 -3.25 -3.63
C PRO A 736 7.06 -3.04 -3.86
N GLN A 737 7.58 -3.24 -5.07
CA GLN A 737 9.01 -3.38 -5.36
C GLN A 737 9.62 -2.20 -6.11
N ARG A 738 9.00 -1.74 -7.21
CA ARG A 738 9.60 -0.73 -8.12
C ARG A 738 9.37 0.70 -7.61
N ASN A 739 9.88 1.69 -8.34
CA ASN A 739 9.63 3.12 -8.12
C ASN A 739 8.17 3.52 -8.48
N GLU A 740 7.18 2.86 -7.90
CA GLU A 740 5.76 3.17 -8.12
C GLU A 740 5.01 3.13 -6.81
N ARG A 741 4.56 1.95 -6.37
CA ARG A 741 3.93 1.73 -5.08
C ARG A 741 2.82 2.75 -4.80
N MET A 742 2.03 3.03 -5.84
CA MET A 742 1.00 4.06 -5.84
C MET A 742 -0.37 3.43 -5.64
N GLY A 743 -1.26 4.17 -4.99
CA GLY A 743 -2.65 3.75 -4.79
C GLY A 743 -3.47 3.91 -6.06
N TRP A 744 -3.24 3.05 -7.04
CA TRP A 744 -3.91 3.10 -8.34
C TRP A 744 -5.38 2.73 -8.24
N SER A 745 -6.23 3.65 -8.70
CA SER A 745 -7.67 3.58 -8.59
C SER A 745 -8.28 2.39 -9.34
N GLY A 746 -7.84 2.11 -10.56
CA GLY A 746 -8.38 1.02 -11.38
C GLY A 746 -8.03 -0.36 -10.85
N ASP A 747 -6.83 -0.53 -10.32
CA ASP A 747 -6.39 -1.75 -9.65
C ASP A 747 -7.29 -2.08 -8.46
N LEU A 748 -7.50 -1.09 -7.57
CA LEU A 748 -8.41 -1.27 -6.45
C LEU A 748 -9.86 -1.46 -6.94
N ASN A 749 -10.30 -0.76 -7.98
CA ASN A 749 -11.65 -0.91 -8.54
C ASN A 749 -11.94 -2.37 -8.93
N VAL A 750 -11.02 -3.03 -9.66
CA VAL A 750 -11.21 -4.42 -10.09
C VAL A 750 -11.02 -5.43 -8.95
N PHE A 751 -10.12 -5.14 -8.01
CA PHE A 751 -9.78 -6.07 -6.93
C PHE A 751 -10.66 -5.91 -5.68
N GLY A 752 -11.38 -4.79 -5.56
CA GLY A 752 -12.11 -4.38 -4.35
C GLY A 752 -13.03 -5.44 -3.79
N ASN A 753 -13.78 -6.14 -4.65
CA ASN A 753 -14.66 -7.25 -4.24
C ASN A 753 -13.87 -8.38 -3.60
N THR A 754 -12.70 -8.72 -4.12
CA THR A 754 -11.84 -9.75 -3.53
C THR A 754 -11.20 -9.25 -2.24
N ALA A 755 -10.73 -8.01 -2.21
CA ALA A 755 -10.08 -7.41 -1.05
C ALA A 755 -10.93 -7.48 0.22
N VAL A 756 -12.21 -7.10 0.13
CA VAL A 756 -13.12 -7.06 1.27
C VAL A 756 -13.50 -8.43 1.83
N TYR A 757 -13.27 -9.52 1.07
CA TYR A 757 -13.36 -10.88 1.60
C TYR A 757 -12.07 -11.37 2.25
N LEU A 758 -10.91 -11.05 1.65
CA LEU A 758 -9.62 -11.63 2.04
C LEU A 758 -9.04 -11.03 3.32
N ALA A 759 -9.38 -9.78 3.63
CA ALA A 759 -8.95 -9.11 4.84
C ALA A 759 -10.05 -8.22 5.42
N ASN A 760 -10.00 -8.01 6.74
CA ASN A 760 -10.72 -6.89 7.36
C ASN A 760 -10.08 -5.58 6.88
N SER A 761 -10.66 -5.03 5.82
CA SER A 761 -10.13 -3.89 5.07
C SER A 761 -10.90 -2.61 5.36
N ASP A 762 -11.82 -2.60 6.34
CA ASP A 762 -12.70 -1.44 6.61
C ASP A 762 -11.90 -0.16 6.86
N SER A 763 -11.11 -0.12 7.94
CA SER A 763 -10.34 1.08 8.31
C SER A 763 -9.30 1.46 7.26
N PHE A 764 -8.67 0.45 6.63
CA PHE A 764 -7.67 0.63 5.60
C PHE A 764 -8.26 1.27 4.32
N LEU A 765 -9.36 0.73 3.79
CA LEU A 765 -10.01 1.28 2.61
C LEU A 765 -10.70 2.60 2.91
N ARG A 766 -11.27 2.79 4.10
CA ARG A 766 -11.87 4.08 4.50
C ARG A 766 -10.85 5.21 4.51
N GLN A 767 -9.64 4.95 5.02
CA GLN A 767 -8.52 5.90 4.95
C GLN A 767 -8.14 6.21 3.50
N HIS A 768 -8.07 5.19 2.63
CA HIS A 768 -7.78 5.40 1.22
C HIS A 768 -8.91 6.17 0.50
N MET A 769 -10.18 5.92 0.85
CA MET A 769 -11.32 6.69 0.34
C MET A 769 -11.33 8.14 0.84
N GLN A 770 -10.74 8.44 2.01
CA GLN A 770 -10.48 9.82 2.43
C GLN A 770 -9.42 10.45 1.52
N ALA A 771 -8.29 9.78 1.31
CA ALA A 771 -7.25 10.27 0.40
C ALA A 771 -7.76 10.53 -1.02
N LEU A 772 -8.67 9.68 -1.53
CA LEU A 772 -9.30 9.88 -2.83
C LEU A 772 -10.21 11.11 -2.90
N ARG A 773 -10.89 11.46 -1.78
CA ARG A 773 -11.64 12.72 -1.68
C ARG A 773 -10.70 13.91 -1.64
N ASP A 774 -9.60 13.81 -0.89
CA ASP A 774 -8.60 14.88 -0.76
C ASP A 774 -7.96 15.23 -2.11
N THR A 775 -7.89 14.28 -3.04
CA THR A 775 -7.33 14.47 -4.39
C THR A 775 -8.39 14.70 -5.47
N GLN A 776 -9.70 14.62 -5.16
CA GLN A 776 -10.74 14.82 -6.15
C GLN A 776 -10.65 16.23 -6.76
N ALA A 777 -10.66 16.31 -8.08
CA ALA A 777 -10.59 17.59 -8.78
C ALA A 777 -11.85 18.41 -8.55
N SER A 778 -11.74 19.74 -8.65
CA SER A 778 -12.85 20.67 -8.41
C SER A 778 -14.02 20.53 -9.40
N ASP A 779 -13.79 19.91 -10.57
CA ASP A 779 -14.84 19.58 -11.54
C ASP A 779 -15.56 18.26 -11.23
N GLY A 780 -15.18 17.57 -10.15
CA GLY A 780 -15.75 16.30 -9.71
C GLY A 780 -14.97 15.06 -10.17
N ARG A 781 -13.95 15.18 -11.03
CA ARG A 781 -13.18 14.03 -11.49
C ARG A 781 -12.35 13.41 -10.34
N PHE A 782 -12.53 12.11 -10.09
CA PHE A 782 -11.60 11.36 -9.24
C PHE A 782 -10.24 11.17 -9.91
N THR A 783 -9.16 11.15 -9.13
CA THR A 783 -7.80 10.95 -9.66
C THR A 783 -7.50 9.47 -9.91
N ASP A 784 -6.53 9.22 -10.79
CA ASP A 784 -6.13 7.87 -11.18
C ASP A 784 -5.25 7.18 -10.12
N THR A 785 -4.64 7.97 -9.22
CA THR A 785 -4.00 7.50 -7.99
C THR A 785 -4.39 8.39 -6.81
N ALA A 786 -4.37 7.82 -5.60
CA ALA A 786 -4.46 8.55 -4.35
C ALA A 786 -3.43 7.98 -3.34
N PRO A 787 -2.77 8.82 -2.51
CA PRO A 787 -3.03 10.24 -2.23
C PRO A 787 -2.32 11.24 -3.15
N MET A 788 -1.55 10.80 -4.16
CA MET A 788 -0.73 11.73 -4.94
C MET A 788 -1.49 12.47 -6.06
N GLY A 789 -2.58 11.90 -6.58
CA GLY A 789 -3.43 12.56 -7.57
C GLY A 789 -2.96 12.47 -9.03
N HIS A 790 -1.95 11.65 -9.35
CA HIS A 790 -1.37 11.51 -10.70
C HIS A 790 -1.88 10.25 -11.42
N GLY A 791 -1.60 10.12 -12.73
CA GLY A 791 -1.83 8.89 -13.50
C GLY A 791 -2.62 9.11 -14.78
N ALA A 792 -3.03 8.00 -15.42
CA ALA A 792 -3.79 8.03 -16.68
C ALA A 792 -4.70 6.81 -16.79
N GLY A 793 -5.91 6.87 -16.24
CA GLY A 793 -6.85 5.74 -16.19
C GLY A 793 -8.27 6.07 -16.68
N GLY A 794 -8.65 7.34 -16.66
CA GLY A 794 -9.93 7.83 -17.18
C GLY A 794 -11.13 7.32 -16.37
N PHE A 795 -12.30 7.23 -17.00
CA PHE A 795 -13.55 6.93 -16.28
C PHE A 795 -13.59 5.57 -15.57
N ILE A 796 -12.85 4.57 -16.04
CA ILE A 796 -12.83 3.24 -15.40
C ILE A 796 -12.03 3.29 -14.10
N TRP A 797 -10.94 4.06 -14.05
CA TRP A 797 -10.17 4.25 -12.82
C TRP A 797 -10.96 5.11 -11.84
N GLY A 798 -11.55 6.22 -12.30
CA GLY A 798 -12.37 7.10 -11.46
C GLY A 798 -13.58 6.42 -10.82
N SER A 799 -14.13 5.36 -11.43
CA SER A 799 -15.22 4.56 -10.86
C SER A 799 -14.93 3.99 -9.47
N VAL A 800 -13.66 3.85 -9.07
CA VAL A 800 -13.28 3.34 -7.74
C VAL A 800 -13.98 4.08 -6.61
N GLY A 801 -14.15 5.41 -6.75
CA GLY A 801 -14.79 6.25 -5.73
C GLY A 801 -16.30 6.03 -5.62
N VAL A 802 -16.93 5.38 -6.59
CA VAL A 802 -18.35 4.98 -6.49
C VAL A 802 -18.46 3.52 -6.06
N GLN A 803 -17.63 2.66 -6.65
CA GLN A 803 -17.70 1.21 -6.48
C GLN A 803 -17.26 0.80 -5.06
N ILE A 804 -16.12 1.26 -4.56
CA ILE A 804 -15.54 0.77 -3.30
C ILE A 804 -16.40 1.11 -2.06
N PRO A 805 -16.90 2.34 -1.87
CA PRO A 805 -17.80 2.63 -0.74
C PRO A 805 -19.03 1.71 -0.70
N TRP A 806 -19.59 1.40 -1.87
CA TRP A 806 -20.70 0.46 -1.98
C TRP A 806 -20.29 -0.97 -1.59
N GLN A 807 -19.14 -1.45 -2.05
CA GLN A 807 -18.64 -2.78 -1.68
C GLN A 807 -18.34 -2.89 -0.18
N MET A 808 -17.80 -1.82 0.43
CA MET A 808 -17.57 -1.74 1.87
C MET A 808 -18.90 -1.80 2.65
N TYR A 809 -19.90 -1.02 2.22
CA TYR A 809 -21.24 -1.08 2.80
C TYR A 809 -21.83 -2.49 2.75
N LEU A 810 -21.81 -3.14 1.58
CA LEU A 810 -22.32 -4.50 1.43
C LEU A 810 -21.57 -5.51 2.32
N GLN A 811 -20.24 -5.36 2.45
CA GLN A 811 -19.41 -6.30 3.19
C GLN A 811 -19.57 -6.17 4.71
N TYR A 812 -19.62 -4.93 5.23
CA TYR A 812 -19.50 -4.64 6.66
C TYR A 812 -20.80 -4.12 7.29
N GLY A 813 -21.79 -3.73 6.49
CA GLY A 813 -23.03 -3.10 6.97
C GLY A 813 -22.86 -1.63 7.37
N ASP A 814 -21.72 -1.02 7.04
CA ASP A 814 -21.41 0.35 7.43
C ASP A 814 -22.12 1.35 6.50
N THR A 815 -23.23 1.94 6.95
CA THR A 815 -23.94 3.01 6.22
C THR A 815 -23.23 4.36 6.29
N ALA A 816 -22.36 4.59 7.28
CA ALA A 816 -21.66 5.86 7.43
C ALA A 816 -20.62 6.08 6.33
N VAL A 817 -19.98 5.01 5.82
CA VAL A 817 -19.04 5.12 4.70
C VAL A 817 -19.73 5.70 3.45
N LEU A 818 -21.00 5.36 3.22
CA LEU A 818 -21.80 5.93 2.14
C LEU A 818 -22.07 7.41 2.38
N ALA A 819 -22.47 7.78 3.60
CA ALA A 819 -22.75 9.17 3.96
C ALA A 819 -21.51 10.07 3.83
N GLU A 820 -20.35 9.59 4.28
CA GLU A 820 -19.06 10.30 4.19
C GLU A 820 -18.61 10.52 2.75
N HIS A 821 -18.95 9.61 1.84
CA HIS A 821 -18.46 9.65 0.46
C HIS A 821 -19.49 10.18 -0.55
N TYR A 822 -20.75 10.32 -0.16
CA TYR A 822 -21.86 10.59 -1.08
C TYR A 822 -21.64 11.81 -1.98
N GLU A 823 -21.20 12.94 -1.42
CA GLU A 823 -20.99 14.17 -2.20
C GLU A 823 -19.89 13.98 -3.26
N ALA A 824 -18.83 13.24 -2.92
CA ALA A 824 -17.75 12.92 -3.85
C ALA A 824 -18.24 11.97 -4.97
N MET A 825 -19.03 10.95 -4.63
CA MET A 825 -19.66 10.05 -5.61
C MET A 825 -20.54 10.83 -6.58
N LYS A 826 -21.39 11.71 -6.04
CA LYS A 826 -22.31 12.54 -6.81
C LYS A 826 -21.54 13.48 -7.75
N ALA A 827 -20.51 14.16 -7.25
CA ALA A 827 -19.67 15.06 -8.05
C ALA A 827 -19.01 14.32 -9.22
N TYR A 828 -18.55 13.08 -9.00
CA TYR A 828 -17.96 12.28 -10.07
C TYR A 828 -18.97 11.84 -11.13
N VAL A 829 -20.16 11.38 -10.72
CA VAL A 829 -21.21 11.01 -11.69
C VAL A 829 -21.69 12.25 -12.46
N ASP A 830 -21.86 13.39 -11.79
CA ASP A 830 -22.21 14.65 -12.45
C ASP A 830 -21.10 15.10 -13.43
N TYR A 831 -19.81 14.92 -13.09
CA TYR A 831 -18.68 15.13 -14.01
C TYR A 831 -18.76 14.24 -15.26
N MET A 832 -18.99 12.94 -15.08
CA MET A 832 -19.14 11.99 -16.18
C MET A 832 -20.28 12.41 -17.12
N LEU A 833 -21.44 12.77 -16.56
CA LEU A 833 -22.60 13.24 -17.32
C LEU A 833 -22.30 14.56 -18.05
N ALA A 834 -21.54 15.48 -17.44
CA ALA A 834 -21.10 16.71 -18.09
C ALA A 834 -20.14 16.48 -19.26
N CYS A 835 -19.46 15.34 -19.31
CA CYS A 835 -18.60 14.93 -20.43
C CYS A 835 -19.40 14.31 -21.60
N GLU A 836 -20.70 14.08 -21.44
CA GLU A 836 -21.55 13.52 -22.49
C GLU A 836 -21.70 14.48 -23.68
N GLN A 837 -21.54 13.94 -24.89
CA GLN A 837 -21.70 14.65 -26.15
C GLN A 837 -23.14 14.49 -26.69
N PRO A 838 -23.58 15.32 -27.66
CA PRO A 838 -24.94 15.25 -28.20
C PRO A 838 -25.33 13.90 -28.83
N ASP A 839 -24.36 13.06 -29.20
CA ASP A 839 -24.59 11.71 -29.72
C ASP A 839 -24.67 10.63 -28.61
N GLY A 840 -24.57 11.03 -27.35
CA GLY A 840 -24.57 10.19 -26.16
C GLY A 840 -23.22 9.58 -25.81
N LEU A 841 -22.13 9.85 -26.54
CA LEU A 841 -20.80 9.34 -26.19
C LEU A 841 -20.11 10.23 -25.14
N TYR A 842 -19.23 9.67 -24.31
CA TYR A 842 -18.49 10.46 -23.35
C TYR A 842 -17.20 11.00 -23.95
N LYS A 843 -16.88 12.28 -23.79
CA LYS A 843 -15.58 12.82 -24.18
C LYS A 843 -14.89 13.37 -22.94
N GLU A 844 -13.86 12.66 -22.49
CA GLU A 844 -13.03 13.17 -21.40
C GLU A 844 -12.35 14.48 -21.85
N ALA A 845 -12.38 15.48 -20.98
CA ALA A 845 -12.06 16.86 -21.35
C ALA A 845 -10.63 17.01 -21.88
N LYS A 846 -9.65 16.26 -21.34
CA LYS A 846 -8.20 16.31 -21.62
C LYS A 846 -7.48 15.04 -21.10
N GLY A 847 -6.33 14.68 -21.67
CA GLY A 847 -5.45 13.59 -21.19
C GLY A 847 -5.23 12.41 -22.17
N LEU A 848 -4.42 11.43 -21.74
CA LEU A 848 -4.20 10.17 -22.48
C LEU A 848 -5.52 9.39 -22.67
N PRO A 849 -5.69 8.64 -23.77
CA PRO A 849 -6.82 7.73 -23.91
C PRO A 849 -6.82 6.74 -22.73
N GLY A 850 -7.93 6.64 -22.01
CA GLY A 850 -8.04 5.73 -20.86
C GLY A 850 -7.59 4.31 -21.18
N LEU A 851 -7.03 3.61 -20.19
CA LEU A 851 -6.28 2.35 -20.38
C LEU A 851 -7.11 1.16 -20.91
N GLY A 852 -8.44 1.29 -20.88
CA GLY A 852 -9.35 0.25 -21.35
C GLY A 852 -9.23 -1.02 -20.53
N ASP A 853 -9.15 -2.17 -21.19
CA ASP A 853 -8.97 -3.47 -20.55
C ASP A 853 -7.48 -3.81 -20.40
N TRP A 854 -6.83 -3.01 -19.56
CA TRP A 854 -5.38 -2.96 -19.43
C TRP A 854 -4.73 -4.34 -19.31
N LEU A 855 -3.64 -4.54 -20.07
CA LEU A 855 -2.84 -5.78 -20.12
C LEU A 855 -3.58 -7.04 -20.60
N GLY A 856 -4.76 -6.90 -21.19
CA GLY A 856 -5.46 -8.01 -21.84
C GLY A 856 -4.74 -8.48 -23.10
N PRO A 857 -4.66 -9.81 -23.34
CA PRO A 857 -4.16 -10.35 -24.61
C PRO A 857 -4.90 -9.85 -25.87
N GLU A 858 -6.10 -9.29 -25.76
CA GLU A 858 -6.82 -8.64 -26.88
C GLU A 858 -7.23 -7.18 -26.60
N ASN A 859 -6.49 -6.46 -25.74
CA ASN A 859 -6.84 -5.10 -25.32
C ASN A 859 -7.05 -4.14 -26.50
N SER A 860 -6.23 -4.23 -27.57
CA SER A 860 -6.33 -3.35 -28.75
C SER A 860 -7.66 -3.44 -29.50
N ARG A 861 -8.45 -4.50 -29.26
CA ARG A 861 -9.76 -4.73 -29.87
C ARG A 861 -10.91 -4.16 -29.03
N ASN A 862 -10.67 -3.80 -27.77
CA ASN A 862 -11.67 -3.23 -26.88
C ASN A 862 -11.70 -1.70 -27.03
N GLU A 863 -12.89 -1.13 -27.23
CA GLU A 863 -13.07 0.32 -27.31
C GLU A 863 -13.32 0.91 -25.91
N PRO A 864 -12.53 1.91 -25.46
CA PRO A 864 -12.74 2.57 -24.18
C PRO A 864 -14.15 3.13 -24.00
N GLN A 865 -14.75 3.73 -25.04
CA GLN A 865 -16.13 4.24 -25.01
C GLN A 865 -17.12 3.20 -24.51
N TYR A 866 -17.07 1.99 -25.05
CA TYR A 866 -17.99 0.92 -24.66
C TYR A 866 -17.88 0.60 -23.16
N LEU A 867 -16.66 0.50 -22.64
CA LEU A 867 -16.40 0.22 -21.24
C LEU A 867 -16.79 1.39 -20.33
N TRP A 868 -16.53 2.63 -20.76
CA TRP A 868 -16.95 3.84 -20.03
C TRP A 868 -18.46 3.90 -19.85
N GLN A 869 -19.22 3.51 -20.89
CA GLN A 869 -20.68 3.47 -20.82
C GLN A 869 -21.17 2.41 -19.83
N ALA A 870 -20.59 1.21 -19.87
CA ALA A 870 -20.94 0.14 -18.93
C ALA A 870 -20.67 0.55 -17.47
N TYR A 871 -19.50 1.12 -17.19
CA TYR A 871 -19.17 1.63 -15.85
C TYR A 871 -20.02 2.84 -15.45
N GLY A 872 -20.31 3.76 -16.37
CA GLY A 872 -21.21 4.89 -16.10
C GLY A 872 -22.61 4.45 -15.67
N ILE A 873 -23.15 3.42 -16.31
CA ILE A 873 -24.45 2.83 -15.93
C ILE A 873 -24.38 2.17 -14.55
N SER A 874 -23.33 1.40 -14.26
CA SER A 874 -23.13 0.81 -12.93
C SER A 874 -22.97 1.87 -11.84
N ASN A 875 -22.23 2.97 -12.12
CA ASN A 875 -22.07 4.08 -11.18
C ASN A 875 -23.40 4.78 -10.91
N LEU A 876 -24.24 4.97 -11.94
CA LEU A 876 -25.58 5.52 -11.77
C LEU A 876 -26.44 4.61 -10.88
N GLU A 877 -26.37 3.29 -11.09
CA GLU A 877 -27.07 2.30 -10.26
C GLU A 877 -26.70 2.44 -8.78
N ILE A 878 -25.39 2.42 -8.50
CA ILE A 878 -24.89 2.55 -7.14
C ILE A 878 -25.27 3.90 -6.53
N LEU A 879 -25.14 5.00 -7.27
CA LEU A 879 -25.43 6.33 -6.74
C LEU A 879 -26.89 6.50 -6.37
N TRP A 880 -27.84 6.02 -7.19
CA TRP A 880 -29.26 6.15 -6.86
C TRP A 880 -29.65 5.24 -5.68
N LYS A 881 -29.12 4.01 -5.62
CA LYS A 881 -29.32 3.11 -4.46
C LYS A 881 -28.74 3.71 -3.18
N THR A 882 -27.55 4.30 -3.28
CA THR A 882 -26.92 5.02 -2.16
C THR A 882 -27.79 6.20 -1.72
N ALA A 883 -28.30 6.99 -2.68
CA ALA A 883 -29.20 8.11 -2.40
C ALA A 883 -30.48 7.64 -1.69
N GLU A 884 -31.07 6.52 -2.12
CA GLU A 884 -32.24 5.93 -1.48
C GLU A 884 -31.94 5.51 -0.02
N LYS A 885 -30.86 4.76 0.20
CA LYS A 885 -30.46 4.30 1.56
C LYS A 885 -30.13 5.47 2.50
N LEU A 886 -29.68 6.61 1.96
CA LEU A 886 -29.42 7.85 2.72
C LEU A 886 -30.64 8.80 2.79
N GLY A 887 -31.80 8.43 2.25
CA GLY A 887 -33.02 9.24 2.29
C GLY A 887 -33.02 10.47 1.34
N ARG A 888 -32.12 10.51 0.34
CA ARG A 888 -32.00 11.57 -0.66
C ARG A 888 -32.91 11.30 -1.86
N THR A 889 -34.22 11.43 -1.62
CA THR A 889 -35.27 10.98 -2.56
C THR A 889 -35.24 11.66 -3.94
N GLN A 890 -34.90 12.95 -4.01
CA GLN A 890 -34.80 13.67 -5.30
C GLN A 890 -33.64 13.17 -6.15
N ASP A 891 -32.47 12.99 -5.53
CA ASP A 891 -31.29 12.45 -6.22
C ASP A 891 -31.54 11.00 -6.66
N ALA A 892 -32.14 10.17 -5.79
CA ALA A 892 -32.51 8.80 -6.14
C ALA A 892 -33.40 8.74 -7.39
N ALA A 893 -34.45 9.56 -7.46
CA ALA A 893 -35.34 9.60 -8.63
C ALA A 893 -34.61 10.08 -9.90
N LYS A 894 -33.80 11.14 -9.80
CA LYS A 894 -33.00 11.68 -10.91
C LYS A 894 -32.07 10.62 -11.49
N TYR A 895 -31.22 10.04 -10.64
CA TYR A 895 -30.19 9.10 -11.09
C TYR A 895 -30.76 7.75 -11.50
N HIS A 896 -31.89 7.31 -10.92
CA HIS A 896 -32.61 6.13 -11.42
C HIS A 896 -33.17 6.34 -12.84
N THR A 897 -33.70 7.53 -13.14
CA THR A 897 -34.19 7.86 -14.49
C THR A 897 -33.04 7.83 -15.50
N LEU A 898 -31.93 8.48 -15.17
CA LEU A 898 -30.73 8.47 -16.01
C LEU A 898 -30.17 7.05 -16.18
N TYR A 899 -30.16 6.22 -15.13
CA TYR A 899 -29.74 4.82 -15.21
C TYR A 899 -30.53 4.06 -16.28
N GLU A 900 -31.86 4.16 -16.29
CA GLU A 900 -32.72 3.50 -17.28
C GLU A 900 -32.48 4.03 -18.70
N GLU A 901 -32.36 5.35 -18.88
CA GLU A 901 -32.08 5.99 -20.18
C GLU A 901 -30.73 5.55 -20.74
N ARG A 902 -29.67 5.57 -19.92
CA ARG A 902 -28.32 5.17 -20.32
C ARG A 902 -28.23 3.66 -20.60
N LYS A 903 -28.92 2.83 -19.80
CA LYS A 903 -29.02 1.39 -20.04
C LYS A 903 -29.72 1.07 -21.36
N ALA A 904 -30.81 1.77 -21.67
CA ALA A 904 -31.47 1.66 -22.96
C ALA A 904 -30.55 2.07 -24.12
N TYR A 905 -29.93 3.25 -24.03
CA TYR A 905 -28.98 3.75 -25.02
C TYR A 905 -27.85 2.76 -25.28
N PHE A 906 -27.21 2.22 -24.23
CA PHE A 906 -26.11 1.27 -24.39
C PHE A 906 -26.54 0.04 -25.18
N ASN A 907 -27.67 -0.55 -24.79
CA ASN A 907 -28.16 -1.77 -25.43
C ASN A 907 -28.57 -1.54 -26.88
N ASP A 908 -29.07 -0.36 -27.24
CA ASP A 908 -29.49 -0.06 -28.61
C ASP A 908 -28.32 0.39 -29.51
N LYS A 909 -27.34 1.12 -28.94
CA LYS A 909 -26.18 1.65 -29.67
C LYS A 909 -25.10 0.59 -29.90
N PHE A 910 -24.79 -0.23 -28.89
CA PHE A 910 -23.60 -1.07 -28.89
C PHE A 910 -23.87 -2.58 -29.01
N LEU A 911 -25.13 -3.02 -29.10
CA LEU A 911 -25.47 -4.43 -29.25
C LEU A 911 -26.43 -4.65 -30.43
N THR A 912 -26.12 -5.64 -31.26
CA THR A 912 -27.06 -6.11 -32.29
C THR A 912 -28.25 -6.84 -31.66
N ALA A 913 -29.29 -7.11 -32.47
CA ALA A 913 -30.41 -7.94 -32.05
C ALA A 913 -30.00 -9.39 -31.72
N GLU A 914 -28.88 -9.85 -32.28
CA GLU A 914 -28.25 -11.15 -32.04
C GLU A 914 -27.28 -11.14 -30.84
N GLY A 915 -27.21 -10.03 -30.08
CA GLY A 915 -26.35 -9.91 -28.91
C GLY A 915 -24.86 -9.75 -29.24
N LYS A 916 -24.50 -9.34 -30.46
CA LYS A 916 -23.10 -9.06 -30.82
C LYS A 916 -22.70 -7.65 -30.41
N ALA A 917 -21.52 -7.49 -29.83
CA ALA A 917 -21.00 -6.20 -29.38
C ALA A 917 -20.42 -5.41 -30.56
N LEU A 918 -20.67 -4.11 -30.54
CA LEU A 918 -20.25 -3.15 -31.54
C LEU A 918 -19.43 -2.03 -30.88
N THR A 919 -18.52 -1.43 -31.64
CA THR A 919 -17.89 -0.15 -31.30
C THR A 919 -18.88 1.01 -31.48
N SER A 920 -18.51 2.20 -31.01
CA SER A 920 -19.26 3.46 -31.19
C SER A 920 -19.53 3.80 -32.67
N THR A 921 -18.67 3.32 -33.57
CA THR A 921 -18.78 3.44 -35.04
C THR A 921 -19.57 2.32 -35.71
N GLY A 922 -20.02 1.31 -34.95
CA GLY A 922 -20.77 0.15 -35.46
C GLY A 922 -19.92 -1.00 -35.99
N ALA A 923 -18.59 -0.99 -35.77
CA ALA A 923 -17.72 -2.11 -36.13
C ALA A 923 -17.85 -3.24 -35.10
N SER A 924 -17.56 -4.48 -35.49
CA SER A 924 -17.64 -5.63 -34.59
C SER A 924 -16.55 -5.60 -33.51
N MET A 925 -16.95 -5.81 -32.26
CA MET A 925 -16.08 -5.91 -31.09
C MET A 925 -16.31 -7.25 -30.37
N ASP A 926 -15.97 -8.34 -31.04
CA ASP A 926 -16.22 -9.71 -30.59
C ASP A 926 -15.05 -10.23 -29.74
N THR A 927 -14.99 -9.78 -28.48
CA THR A 927 -13.95 -10.06 -27.47
C THR A 927 -14.58 -10.61 -26.18
N GLN A 928 -13.80 -11.28 -25.33
CA GLN A 928 -14.32 -11.77 -24.03
C GLN A 928 -14.79 -10.62 -23.14
N THR A 929 -14.01 -9.55 -23.07
CA THR A 929 -14.26 -8.38 -22.22
C THR A 929 -15.54 -7.63 -22.63
N ALA A 930 -15.78 -7.45 -23.93
CA ALA A 930 -16.95 -6.75 -24.43
C ALA A 930 -18.26 -7.40 -23.98
N TYR A 931 -18.28 -8.73 -23.79
CA TYR A 931 -19.46 -9.42 -23.28
C TYR A 931 -19.45 -9.58 -21.76
N ALA A 932 -18.31 -9.92 -21.17
CA ALA A 932 -18.20 -10.20 -19.74
C ALA A 932 -18.51 -8.99 -18.87
N VAL A 933 -17.94 -7.82 -19.18
CA VAL A 933 -18.04 -6.61 -18.34
C VAL A 933 -19.50 -6.15 -18.18
N PRO A 934 -20.26 -5.88 -19.26
CA PRO A 934 -21.64 -5.40 -19.09
C PRO A 934 -22.58 -6.48 -18.53
N LEU A 935 -22.29 -7.78 -18.70
CA LEU A 935 -23.05 -8.84 -18.01
C LEU A 935 -22.79 -8.82 -16.50
N ALA A 936 -21.53 -8.74 -16.08
CA ALA A 936 -21.17 -8.72 -14.66
C ALA A 936 -21.66 -7.44 -13.95
N LEU A 937 -21.71 -6.32 -14.66
CA LEU A 937 -22.21 -5.03 -14.17
C LEU A 937 -23.74 -4.86 -14.32
N ASN A 938 -24.48 -5.91 -14.71
CA ASN A 938 -25.94 -5.86 -14.91
C ASN A 938 -26.41 -4.74 -15.87
N VAL A 939 -25.64 -4.47 -16.92
CA VAL A 939 -25.92 -3.43 -17.93
C VAL A 939 -26.77 -3.98 -19.08
N ILE A 940 -26.70 -5.29 -19.34
CA ILE A 940 -27.46 -5.91 -20.44
C ILE A 940 -28.95 -5.97 -20.10
N ARG A 941 -29.81 -5.58 -21.04
CA ARG A 941 -31.26 -5.76 -20.88
C ARG A 941 -31.62 -7.24 -20.93
N LYS A 942 -32.63 -7.62 -20.15
CA LYS A 942 -33.13 -8.99 -20.02
C LYS A 942 -33.52 -9.64 -21.36
N ASP A 943 -33.97 -8.86 -22.35
CA ASP A 943 -34.35 -9.36 -23.69
C ASP A 943 -33.13 -9.75 -24.57
N LYS A 944 -31.94 -9.21 -24.26
CA LYS A 944 -30.69 -9.47 -24.98
C LYS A 944 -29.73 -10.39 -24.21
N GLU A 945 -29.91 -10.52 -22.90
CA GLU A 945 -29.02 -11.21 -21.98
C GLU A 945 -28.61 -12.62 -22.44
N ALA A 946 -29.58 -13.47 -22.80
CA ALA A 946 -29.29 -14.84 -23.26
C ALA A 946 -28.40 -14.89 -24.52
N LYS A 947 -28.58 -13.95 -25.46
CA LYS A 947 -27.80 -13.90 -26.71
C LYS A 947 -26.40 -13.33 -26.48
N VAL A 948 -26.27 -12.37 -25.58
CA VAL A 948 -24.98 -11.83 -25.14
C VAL A 948 -24.20 -12.91 -24.38
N ALA A 949 -24.87 -13.69 -23.51
CA ALA A 949 -24.29 -14.83 -22.82
C ALA A 949 -23.80 -15.92 -23.78
N GLU A 950 -24.59 -16.25 -24.81
CA GLU A 950 -24.17 -17.17 -25.86
C GLU A 950 -22.92 -16.64 -26.60
N SER A 951 -22.87 -15.34 -26.89
CA SER A 951 -21.70 -14.72 -27.52
C SER A 951 -20.47 -14.77 -26.61
N LEU A 952 -20.61 -14.50 -25.30
CA LEU A 952 -19.53 -14.70 -24.34
C LEU A 952 -19.02 -16.14 -24.36
N LEU A 953 -19.91 -17.13 -24.26
CA LEU A 953 -19.53 -18.54 -24.30
C LEU A 953 -18.80 -18.90 -25.61
N GLN A 954 -19.25 -18.40 -26.76
CA GLN A 954 -18.58 -18.58 -28.04
C GLN A 954 -17.15 -18.01 -28.02
N THR A 955 -16.93 -16.81 -27.48
CA THR A 955 -15.58 -16.22 -27.37
C THR A 955 -14.64 -17.02 -26.46
N VAL A 956 -15.16 -17.66 -25.42
CA VAL A 956 -14.39 -18.52 -24.50
C VAL A 956 -14.07 -19.88 -25.13
N THR A 957 -15.02 -20.47 -25.85
CA THR A 957 -14.92 -21.87 -26.34
C THR A 957 -14.20 -22.01 -27.68
N ARG A 958 -13.86 -20.91 -28.35
CA ARG A 958 -13.11 -20.90 -29.62
C ARG A 958 -11.63 -20.54 -29.43
N GLN A 959 -10.83 -20.79 -30.45
CA GLN A 959 -9.49 -20.22 -30.55
C GLN A 959 -9.57 -18.71 -30.83
N ASN A 960 -8.70 -17.93 -30.20
CA ASN A 960 -8.65 -16.47 -30.37
C ASN A 960 -7.27 -16.02 -30.84
N VAL A 961 -7.19 -14.85 -31.44
CA VAL A 961 -5.91 -14.24 -31.85
C VAL A 961 -5.60 -13.11 -30.89
N ASP A 962 -4.44 -13.15 -30.24
CA ASP A 962 -3.99 -12.10 -29.34
C ASP A 962 -3.46 -10.86 -30.11
N ASP A 963 -3.15 -9.80 -29.39
CA ASP A 963 -2.63 -8.53 -29.93
C ASP A 963 -1.27 -8.71 -30.60
N LEU A 964 -0.52 -9.75 -30.20
CA LEU A 964 0.74 -10.17 -30.82
C LEU A 964 0.54 -11.07 -32.06
N LYS A 965 -0.71 -11.19 -32.52
CA LYS A 965 -1.14 -11.97 -33.69
C LYS A 965 -0.86 -13.46 -33.55
N GLN A 966 -0.78 -13.97 -32.33
CA GLN A 966 -0.64 -15.40 -32.04
C GLN A 966 -2.00 -16.02 -31.77
N MET A 967 -2.19 -17.23 -32.30
CA MET A 967 -3.37 -18.03 -32.02
C MET A 967 -3.27 -18.62 -30.62
N ARG A 968 -4.29 -18.42 -29.80
CA ARG A 968 -4.43 -18.97 -28.45
C ARG A 968 -5.54 -20.01 -28.41
N PRO A 969 -5.36 -21.12 -27.67
CA PRO A 969 -6.32 -22.21 -27.63
C PRO A 969 -7.68 -21.77 -27.05
N ALA A 970 -8.72 -22.57 -27.30
CA ALA A 970 -9.98 -22.41 -26.59
C ALA A 970 -9.77 -22.45 -25.06
N TYR A 971 -10.58 -21.70 -24.32
CA TYR A 971 -10.46 -21.48 -22.87
C TYR A 971 -9.16 -20.77 -22.46
N SER A 972 -8.58 -19.98 -23.36
CA SER A 972 -7.58 -18.97 -22.99
C SER A 972 -8.25 -17.77 -22.32
N LEU A 973 -7.62 -17.23 -21.28
CA LEU A 973 -8.02 -15.98 -20.64
C LEU A 973 -7.54 -14.82 -21.52
N MET A 974 -8.44 -14.25 -22.32
CA MET A 974 -8.11 -13.18 -23.27
C MET A 974 -8.33 -11.77 -22.67
N THR A 975 -8.82 -11.70 -21.44
CA THR A 975 -9.16 -10.46 -20.74
C THR A 975 -7.95 -9.80 -20.07
N GLY A 976 -7.99 -8.47 -19.96
CA GLY A 976 -7.14 -7.65 -19.10
C GLY A 976 -7.71 -7.51 -17.70
N PHE A 977 -7.34 -6.44 -16.99
CA PHE A 977 -7.75 -6.23 -15.59
C PHE A 977 -9.27 -6.21 -15.44
N ILE A 978 -9.94 -5.44 -16.30
CA ILE A 978 -11.37 -5.16 -16.21
C ILE A 978 -12.17 -6.42 -16.58
N GLY A 979 -11.80 -7.06 -17.69
CA GLY A 979 -12.47 -8.28 -18.15
C GLY A 979 -12.24 -9.45 -17.19
N THR A 980 -11.05 -9.57 -16.58
CA THR A 980 -10.73 -10.67 -15.65
C THR A 980 -11.60 -10.60 -14.39
N ALA A 981 -11.84 -9.41 -13.85
CA ALA A 981 -12.72 -9.24 -12.71
C ALA A 981 -14.18 -9.63 -13.03
N ALA A 982 -14.59 -9.55 -14.29
CA ALA A 982 -15.97 -9.80 -14.72
C ALA A 982 -16.23 -11.24 -15.22
N ILE A 983 -15.28 -11.87 -15.92
CA ILE A 983 -15.55 -13.02 -16.79
C ILE A 983 -16.15 -14.23 -16.06
N SER A 984 -15.63 -14.59 -14.90
CA SER A 984 -16.10 -15.77 -14.17
C SER A 984 -17.51 -15.57 -13.62
N HIS A 985 -17.84 -14.38 -13.10
CA HIS A 985 -19.18 -14.04 -12.65
C HIS A 985 -20.17 -13.98 -13.82
N ALA A 986 -19.79 -13.32 -14.92
CA ALA A 986 -20.63 -13.24 -16.11
C ALA A 986 -20.98 -14.62 -16.67
N LEU A 987 -20.02 -15.55 -16.72
CA LEU A 987 -20.27 -16.93 -17.13
C LEU A 987 -21.19 -17.66 -16.14
N SER A 988 -20.92 -17.58 -14.83
CA SER A 988 -21.75 -18.26 -13.82
C SER A 988 -23.18 -17.74 -13.78
N HIS A 989 -23.39 -16.41 -13.71
CA HIS A 989 -24.71 -15.79 -13.64
C HIS A 989 -25.59 -16.11 -14.85
N THR A 990 -24.97 -16.38 -16.01
CA THR A 990 -25.67 -16.75 -17.24
C THR A 990 -25.81 -18.26 -17.45
N GLY A 991 -25.53 -19.07 -16.42
CA GLY A 991 -25.69 -20.53 -16.43
C GLY A 991 -24.52 -21.31 -17.06
N ASN A 992 -23.39 -20.64 -17.34
CA ASN A 992 -22.22 -21.19 -18.01
C ASN A 992 -21.05 -21.49 -17.04
N VAL A 993 -21.36 -21.87 -15.80
CA VAL A 993 -20.36 -22.14 -14.74
C VAL A 993 -19.30 -23.18 -15.13
N ALA A 994 -19.65 -24.16 -15.97
CA ALA A 994 -18.69 -25.14 -16.49
C ALA A 994 -17.54 -24.46 -17.26
N ALA A 995 -17.83 -23.41 -18.04
CA ALA A 995 -16.81 -22.65 -18.75
C ALA A 995 -15.93 -21.83 -17.79
N ALA A 996 -16.50 -21.25 -16.73
CA ALA A 996 -15.76 -20.54 -15.69
C ALA A 996 -14.75 -21.46 -14.99
N TYR A 997 -15.16 -22.65 -14.57
CA TYR A 997 -14.24 -23.63 -13.98
C TYR A 997 -13.16 -24.10 -14.94
N ARG A 998 -13.47 -24.22 -16.23
CA ARG A 998 -12.49 -24.63 -17.24
C ARG A 998 -11.46 -23.53 -17.53
N LEU A 999 -11.86 -22.25 -17.51
CA LEU A 999 -10.93 -21.12 -17.54
C LEU A 999 -10.04 -21.12 -16.28
N LEU A 1000 -10.63 -21.30 -15.09
CA LEU A 1000 -9.91 -21.31 -13.83
C LEU A 1000 -8.85 -22.42 -13.76
N GLN A 1001 -9.17 -23.60 -14.30
CA GLN A 1001 -8.30 -24.78 -14.27
C GLN A 1001 -7.40 -24.90 -15.51
N ASN A 1002 -7.48 -23.98 -16.47
CA ASN A 1002 -6.58 -23.97 -17.62
C ASN A 1002 -5.15 -23.61 -17.16
N ASP A 1003 -4.17 -24.40 -17.60
CA ASP A 1003 -2.75 -24.20 -17.28
C ASP A 1003 -1.91 -23.78 -18.50
N GLN A 1004 -2.53 -23.64 -19.67
CA GLN A 1004 -1.88 -23.13 -20.88
C GLN A 1004 -1.93 -21.61 -20.92
N TYR A 1005 -0.90 -20.98 -21.48
CA TYR A 1005 -0.89 -19.53 -21.65
C TYR A 1005 -1.91 -19.09 -22.73
N PRO A 1006 -2.67 -18.00 -22.52
CA PRO A 1006 -2.80 -17.21 -21.28
C PRO A 1006 -3.83 -17.79 -20.29
N SER A 1007 -3.47 -17.89 -19.01
CA SER A 1007 -4.34 -18.35 -17.92
C SER A 1007 -3.79 -17.98 -16.54
N TRP A 1008 -4.61 -18.11 -15.48
CA TRP A 1008 -4.15 -17.92 -14.10
C TRP A 1008 -3.18 -19.00 -13.61
N LEU A 1009 -3.35 -20.26 -14.04
CA LEU A 1009 -2.49 -21.35 -13.57
C LEU A 1009 -1.18 -21.45 -14.34
N TYR A 1010 -1.05 -20.79 -15.51
CA TYR A 1010 0.23 -20.74 -16.20
C TYR A 1010 1.34 -20.12 -15.35
N PRO A 1011 1.20 -18.92 -14.73
CA PRO A 1011 2.15 -18.42 -13.75
C PRO A 1011 2.41 -19.40 -12.59
N VAL A 1012 1.36 -20.02 -12.05
CA VAL A 1012 1.48 -21.01 -10.96
C VAL A 1012 2.39 -22.17 -11.35
N LYS A 1013 2.21 -22.74 -12.55
CA LYS A 1013 3.05 -23.80 -13.10
C LYS A 1013 4.50 -23.36 -13.33
N ASN A 1014 4.74 -22.07 -13.47
CA ASN A 1014 6.07 -21.48 -13.62
C ASN A 1014 6.62 -20.90 -12.30
N GLY A 1015 6.08 -21.33 -11.15
CA GLY A 1015 6.65 -21.03 -9.84
C GLY A 1015 6.19 -19.73 -9.21
N ALA A 1016 5.15 -19.09 -9.76
CA ALA A 1016 4.55 -17.89 -9.17
C ALA A 1016 4.10 -18.15 -7.73
N THR A 1017 4.40 -17.21 -6.85
CA THR A 1017 4.01 -17.22 -5.44
C THR A 1017 3.07 -16.06 -5.07
N THR A 1018 2.81 -15.21 -6.04
CA THR A 1018 2.03 -13.97 -6.04
C THR A 1018 1.34 -13.87 -7.39
N ILE A 1019 0.37 -12.98 -7.53
CA ILE A 1019 -0.23 -12.65 -8.82
C ILE A 1019 0.73 -11.73 -9.58
N TRP A 1020 0.92 -11.98 -10.87
CA TRP A 1020 1.80 -11.16 -11.72
C TRP A 1020 1.01 -10.02 -12.36
N GLU A 1021 1.69 -8.92 -12.67
CA GLU A 1021 1.07 -7.77 -13.37
C GLU A 1021 0.63 -8.15 -14.78
N ARG A 1022 1.36 -9.04 -15.44
CA ARG A 1022 1.00 -9.56 -16.76
C ARG A 1022 0.82 -11.07 -16.69
N LEU A 1023 -0.13 -11.59 -17.46
CA LEU A 1023 -0.25 -13.04 -17.70
C LEU A 1023 1.02 -13.60 -18.37
N ASP A 1024 1.79 -12.75 -19.07
CA ASP A 1024 3.05 -13.06 -19.73
C ASP A 1024 4.29 -12.43 -19.07
N SER A 1025 4.24 -12.06 -17.78
CA SER A 1025 5.41 -11.50 -17.08
C SER A 1025 6.66 -12.39 -17.21
N TYR A 1026 6.44 -13.70 -17.30
CA TYR A 1026 7.37 -14.65 -17.86
C TYR A 1026 6.62 -15.68 -18.71
N THR A 1027 7.17 -16.05 -19.87
CA THR A 1027 6.71 -17.20 -20.65
C THR A 1027 7.89 -18.06 -21.09
N LYS A 1028 7.67 -19.37 -21.22
CA LYS A 1028 8.66 -20.27 -21.81
C LYS A 1028 9.00 -19.91 -23.26
N GLU A 1029 8.04 -19.29 -23.98
CA GLU A 1029 8.20 -18.89 -25.37
C GLU A 1029 9.11 -17.67 -25.54
N ARG A 1030 9.05 -16.70 -24.62
CA ARG A 1030 9.67 -15.36 -24.80
C ARG A 1030 10.50 -14.87 -23.59
N GLY A 1031 10.72 -15.70 -22.59
CA GLY A 1031 11.33 -15.26 -21.33
C GLY A 1031 10.50 -14.15 -20.69
N PHE A 1032 11.15 -13.04 -20.30
CA PHE A 1032 10.50 -11.88 -19.68
C PHE A 1032 9.78 -10.93 -20.67
N GLY A 1033 9.52 -11.36 -21.90
CA GLY A 1033 8.62 -10.65 -22.83
C GLY A 1033 9.15 -9.34 -23.43
N GLY A 1034 10.37 -8.91 -23.08
CA GLY A 1034 11.04 -7.73 -23.66
C GLY A 1034 10.57 -6.38 -23.11
N ASN A 1035 9.69 -6.35 -22.09
CA ASN A 1035 9.18 -5.12 -21.50
C ASN A 1035 9.34 -5.10 -19.97
N ASN A 1036 10.60 -5.14 -19.51
CA ASN A 1036 10.88 -5.09 -18.07
C ASN A 1036 10.61 -3.71 -17.44
N SER A 1037 10.46 -2.65 -18.23
CA SER A 1037 10.11 -1.32 -17.71
C SER A 1037 8.68 -1.24 -17.13
N MET A 1038 7.87 -2.29 -17.30
CA MET A 1038 6.56 -2.44 -16.65
C MET A 1038 6.22 -3.92 -16.54
N ASN A 1039 6.92 -4.63 -15.65
CA ASN A 1039 6.79 -6.07 -15.45
C ASN A 1039 6.94 -6.50 -13.98
N SER A 1040 5.91 -6.25 -13.17
CA SER A 1040 5.84 -6.69 -11.78
C SER A 1040 5.45 -8.16 -11.65
N PHE A 1041 6.09 -8.89 -10.74
CA PHE A 1041 5.71 -10.25 -10.34
C PHE A 1041 4.83 -10.26 -9.07
N ASN A 1042 4.34 -9.09 -8.64
CA ASN A 1042 3.45 -8.95 -7.50
C ASN A 1042 2.46 -7.80 -7.69
N HIS A 1043 1.27 -8.13 -8.18
CA HIS A 1043 0.22 -7.19 -8.54
C HIS A 1043 -1.13 -7.89 -8.38
N TYR A 1044 -2.08 -7.33 -7.63
CA TYR A 1044 -3.28 -8.09 -7.24
C TYR A 1044 -4.39 -8.15 -8.30
N SER A 1045 -4.35 -7.33 -9.36
CA SER A 1045 -5.47 -7.07 -10.27
C SER A 1045 -6.02 -8.34 -10.96
N PHE A 1046 -5.17 -9.21 -11.50
CA PHE A 1046 -5.61 -10.52 -12.06
C PHE A 1046 -6.10 -11.51 -10.99
N GLY A 1047 -5.86 -11.23 -9.71
CA GLY A 1047 -6.37 -11.96 -8.56
C GLY A 1047 -7.83 -11.67 -8.23
N ALA A 1048 -8.50 -10.78 -8.96
CA ALA A 1048 -9.91 -10.46 -8.78
C ALA A 1048 -10.86 -11.68 -8.90
N VAL A 1049 -10.39 -12.79 -9.49
CA VAL A 1049 -11.10 -14.08 -9.51
C VAL A 1049 -11.35 -14.65 -8.10
N GLY A 1050 -10.64 -14.15 -7.06
CA GLY A 1050 -10.84 -14.57 -5.68
C GLY A 1050 -12.27 -14.34 -5.16
N ALA A 1051 -12.93 -13.27 -5.58
CA ALA A 1051 -14.34 -13.01 -5.25
C ALA A 1051 -15.24 -14.16 -5.75
N TRP A 1052 -15.09 -14.57 -7.01
CA TRP A 1052 -15.83 -15.69 -7.59
C TRP A 1052 -15.56 -17.02 -6.87
N MET A 1053 -14.33 -17.26 -6.41
CA MET A 1053 -14.02 -18.46 -5.63
C MET A 1053 -14.82 -18.52 -4.31
N LEU A 1054 -15.03 -17.38 -3.66
CA LEU A 1054 -15.71 -17.30 -2.37
C LEU A 1054 -17.24 -17.19 -2.51
N ASP A 1055 -17.73 -16.32 -3.39
CA ASP A 1055 -19.16 -16.07 -3.51
C ASP A 1055 -19.88 -17.02 -4.46
N THR A 1056 -19.17 -17.71 -5.36
CA THR A 1056 -19.79 -18.57 -6.37
C THR A 1056 -19.36 -20.01 -6.19
N SER A 1057 -18.05 -20.28 -6.16
CA SER A 1057 -17.58 -21.66 -5.94
C SER A 1057 -17.91 -22.16 -4.53
N LEU A 1058 -17.70 -21.35 -3.48
CA LEU A 1058 -18.21 -21.65 -2.14
C LEU A 1058 -19.63 -21.15 -1.91
N GLY A 1059 -20.12 -20.21 -2.72
CA GLY A 1059 -21.50 -19.75 -2.61
C GLY A 1059 -21.78 -18.83 -1.43
N ILE A 1060 -20.76 -18.24 -0.78
CA ILE A 1060 -20.96 -17.31 0.35
C ILE A 1060 -21.29 -15.94 -0.24
N ARG A 1061 -22.58 -15.68 -0.51
CA ARG A 1061 -23.02 -14.44 -1.19
C ARG A 1061 -23.65 -13.47 -0.22
N ARG A 1062 -23.34 -12.19 -0.41
CA ARG A 1062 -23.94 -11.07 0.33
C ARG A 1062 -25.42 -10.94 -0.02
N ASP A 1063 -26.22 -10.52 0.95
CA ASP A 1063 -27.56 -10.01 0.71
C ASP A 1063 -27.52 -8.48 0.70
N GLU A 1064 -27.90 -7.88 -0.43
CA GLU A 1064 -27.92 -6.42 -0.60
C GLU A 1064 -28.94 -5.72 0.32
N GLU A 1065 -30.04 -6.40 0.65
CA GLU A 1065 -31.04 -5.87 1.57
C GLU A 1065 -30.65 -6.03 3.05
N ASN A 1066 -29.69 -6.91 3.34
CA ASN A 1066 -29.18 -7.17 4.68
C ASN A 1066 -27.63 -7.16 4.70
N PRO A 1067 -27.01 -6.00 4.42
CA PRO A 1067 -25.55 -5.87 4.31
C PRO A 1067 -24.85 -6.28 5.61
N GLY A 1068 -23.56 -6.62 5.51
CA GLY A 1068 -22.78 -7.06 6.67
C GLY A 1068 -23.03 -8.52 7.07
N PHE A 1069 -23.74 -9.31 6.25
CA PHE A 1069 -24.04 -10.73 6.49
C PHE A 1069 -24.95 -10.96 7.72
N LYS A 1070 -25.85 -10.02 8.03
CA LYS A 1070 -26.93 -10.27 9.00
C LYS A 1070 -27.87 -11.37 8.49
N HIS A 1071 -28.18 -11.28 7.20
CA HIS A 1071 -28.64 -12.37 6.35
C HIS A 1071 -27.68 -12.50 5.17
N PHE A 1072 -27.56 -13.70 4.61
CA PHE A 1072 -26.72 -13.96 3.44
C PHE A 1072 -27.22 -15.21 2.70
N PHE A 1073 -26.67 -15.47 1.51
CA PHE A 1073 -27.00 -16.67 0.75
C PHE A 1073 -25.85 -17.68 0.79
N LEU A 1074 -26.24 -18.96 0.76
CA LEU A 1074 -25.36 -20.12 0.60
C LEU A 1074 -25.73 -20.86 -0.68
N CYS A 1075 -25.08 -20.46 -1.78
CA CYS A 1075 -25.38 -20.90 -3.15
C CYS A 1075 -24.15 -21.52 -3.85
N PRO A 1076 -23.55 -22.60 -3.33
CA PRO A 1076 -22.34 -23.16 -3.92
C PRO A 1076 -22.60 -23.74 -5.32
N GLU A 1077 -21.93 -23.19 -6.32
CA GLU A 1077 -21.94 -23.73 -7.68
C GLU A 1077 -20.78 -24.71 -7.89
N VAL A 1078 -21.11 -26.00 -7.99
CA VAL A 1078 -20.13 -27.09 -8.13
C VAL A 1078 -19.49 -27.14 -9.53
N ASP A 1079 -18.28 -27.69 -9.64
CA ASP A 1079 -17.64 -27.90 -10.95
C ASP A 1079 -18.38 -28.97 -11.77
N ALA A 1080 -19.22 -28.51 -12.70
CA ALA A 1080 -20.00 -29.37 -13.58
C ALA A 1080 -19.12 -30.20 -14.54
N ASN A 1081 -17.86 -29.82 -14.77
CA ASN A 1081 -16.92 -30.63 -15.56
C ASN A 1081 -16.41 -31.85 -14.76
N GLY A 1082 -16.53 -31.81 -13.43
CA GLY A 1082 -16.09 -32.87 -12.53
C GLY A 1082 -14.57 -33.02 -12.41
N GLN A 1083 -13.78 -32.03 -12.84
CA GLN A 1083 -12.32 -32.02 -12.65
C GLN A 1083 -11.97 -31.70 -11.19
N MET A 1084 -12.70 -30.75 -10.61
CA MET A 1084 -12.65 -30.46 -9.18
C MET A 1084 -13.78 -31.21 -8.47
N THR A 1085 -13.43 -32.03 -7.48
CA THR A 1085 -14.38 -32.92 -6.79
C THR A 1085 -14.79 -32.41 -5.41
N GLU A 1086 -14.08 -31.44 -4.87
CA GLU A 1086 -14.42 -30.79 -3.61
C GLU A 1086 -13.90 -29.36 -3.57
N ALA A 1087 -14.63 -28.50 -2.87
CA ALA A 1087 -14.16 -27.20 -2.39
C ALA A 1087 -14.65 -26.97 -0.96
N SER A 1088 -13.86 -26.27 -0.16
CA SER A 1088 -14.18 -25.89 1.22
C SER A 1088 -13.46 -24.60 1.58
N GLY A 1089 -14.10 -23.76 2.37
CA GLY A 1089 -13.48 -22.54 2.86
C GLY A 1089 -14.40 -21.78 3.81
N HIS A 1090 -14.01 -20.56 4.13
CA HIS A 1090 -14.74 -19.71 5.05
C HIS A 1090 -14.55 -18.22 4.74
N TYR A 1091 -15.45 -17.42 5.31
CA TYR A 1091 -15.30 -15.99 5.47
C TYR A 1091 -15.64 -15.59 6.92
N ASP A 1092 -14.80 -14.76 7.54
CA ASP A 1092 -14.99 -14.20 8.88
C ASP A 1092 -15.70 -12.85 8.78
N SER A 1093 -17.03 -12.85 8.89
CA SER A 1093 -17.84 -11.64 8.83
C SER A 1093 -17.82 -10.84 10.13
N VAL A 1094 -18.45 -9.65 10.10
CA VAL A 1094 -18.67 -8.82 11.29
C VAL A 1094 -19.53 -9.52 12.35
N TYR A 1095 -20.31 -10.56 11.99
CA TYR A 1095 -21.06 -11.40 12.93
C TYR A 1095 -20.34 -12.69 13.35
N GLY A 1096 -19.33 -13.14 12.59
CA GLY A 1096 -18.57 -14.35 12.88
C GLY A 1096 -18.27 -15.19 11.64
N ARG A 1097 -17.69 -16.37 11.86
CA ARG A 1097 -17.25 -17.26 10.76
C ARG A 1097 -18.44 -17.90 10.04
N ILE A 1098 -18.47 -17.72 8.72
CA ILE A 1098 -19.33 -18.44 7.78
C ILE A 1098 -18.47 -19.51 7.09
N GLU A 1099 -18.85 -20.77 7.17
CA GLU A 1099 -18.17 -21.86 6.45
C GLU A 1099 -19.06 -22.42 5.35
N SER A 1100 -18.45 -22.73 4.20
CA SER A 1100 -19.12 -23.45 3.12
C SER A 1100 -18.20 -24.48 2.51
N SER A 1101 -18.78 -25.62 2.15
CA SER A 1101 -18.06 -26.69 1.47
C SER A 1101 -19.01 -27.54 0.65
N TRP A 1102 -18.49 -28.11 -0.43
CA TRP A 1102 -19.15 -29.12 -1.24
C TRP A 1102 -18.17 -30.24 -1.60
N ARG A 1103 -18.70 -31.46 -1.73
CA ARG A 1103 -17.94 -32.65 -2.10
C ARG A 1103 -18.80 -33.55 -2.99
N LYS A 1104 -18.25 -33.95 -4.13
CA LYS A 1104 -18.83 -34.96 -5.01
C LYS A 1104 -18.81 -36.34 -4.33
N THR A 1105 -19.92 -37.04 -4.41
CA THR A 1105 -20.09 -38.42 -3.92
C THR A 1105 -20.43 -39.35 -5.07
N ALA A 1106 -20.57 -40.65 -4.79
CA ALA A 1106 -20.96 -41.64 -5.80
C ALA A 1106 -22.36 -41.39 -6.40
N THR A 1107 -23.26 -40.74 -5.64
CA THR A 1107 -24.67 -40.58 -6.01
C THR A 1107 -25.12 -39.13 -6.10
N GLY A 1108 -24.21 -38.15 -6.06
CA GLY A 1108 -24.57 -36.72 -6.05
C GLY A 1108 -23.56 -35.87 -5.28
N TYR A 1109 -24.01 -34.94 -4.44
CA TYR A 1109 -23.15 -34.00 -3.71
C TYR A 1109 -23.51 -33.89 -2.23
N LYS A 1110 -22.49 -33.70 -1.40
CA LYS A 1110 -22.63 -33.32 0.02
C LYS A 1110 -22.17 -31.89 0.20
N PHE A 1111 -22.93 -31.13 0.98
CA PHE A 1111 -22.62 -29.76 1.38
C PHE A 1111 -22.57 -29.68 2.90
N ARG A 1112 -21.64 -28.88 3.42
CA ARG A 1112 -21.59 -28.54 4.85
C ARG A 1112 -21.44 -27.04 5.01
N PHE A 1113 -22.31 -26.47 5.84
CA PHE A 1113 -22.37 -25.05 6.13
C PHE A 1113 -22.24 -24.77 7.64
N VAL A 1114 -21.63 -23.65 7.99
CA VAL A 1114 -21.67 -23.07 9.33
C VAL A 1114 -22.17 -21.64 9.21
N VAL A 1115 -23.26 -21.34 9.94
CA VAL A 1115 -23.88 -20.01 10.02
C VAL A 1115 -23.59 -19.45 11.43
N PRO A 1116 -22.96 -18.27 11.57
CA PRO A 1116 -22.60 -17.72 12.88
C PRO A 1116 -23.85 -17.37 13.71
N ALA A 1117 -23.70 -17.24 15.03
CA ALA A 1117 -24.83 -16.87 15.87
C ALA A 1117 -25.35 -15.47 15.52
N ASN A 1118 -26.64 -15.24 15.78
CA ASN A 1118 -27.32 -13.98 15.44
C ASN A 1118 -27.44 -13.68 13.95
N THR A 1119 -27.26 -14.65 13.06
CA THR A 1119 -27.49 -14.49 11.62
C THR A 1119 -28.38 -15.60 11.06
N THR A 1120 -28.87 -15.39 9.85
CA THR A 1120 -29.64 -16.35 9.07
C THR A 1120 -29.05 -16.49 7.68
N ALA A 1121 -29.37 -17.59 6.99
CA ALA A 1121 -28.98 -17.78 5.61
C ALA A 1121 -30.07 -18.44 4.77
N THR A 1122 -30.16 -18.05 3.51
CA THR A 1122 -30.95 -18.75 2.49
C THR A 1122 -30.02 -19.70 1.71
N VAL A 1123 -30.28 -21.00 1.81
CA VAL A 1123 -29.56 -22.03 1.07
C VAL A 1123 -30.24 -22.26 -0.28
N GLN A 1124 -29.50 -22.12 -1.38
CA GLN A 1124 -29.96 -22.44 -2.74
C GLN A 1124 -29.12 -23.57 -3.32
N LEU A 1125 -29.73 -24.75 -3.49
CA LEU A 1125 -29.07 -25.93 -4.04
C LEU A 1125 -29.80 -26.40 -5.29
N ALA A 1126 -29.03 -26.97 -6.24
CA ALA A 1126 -29.58 -27.57 -7.43
C ALA A 1126 -30.66 -28.62 -7.09
N LYS A 1127 -31.70 -28.69 -7.92
CA LYS A 1127 -32.80 -29.63 -7.75
C LYS A 1127 -32.26 -31.07 -7.73
N PRO A 1128 -32.51 -31.86 -6.67
CA PRO A 1128 -32.04 -33.24 -6.58
C PRO A 1128 -32.69 -34.11 -7.66
N ALA A 1129 -31.93 -35.08 -8.17
CA ALA A 1129 -32.47 -36.08 -9.10
C ALA A 1129 -33.40 -37.07 -8.36
N HIS A 1130 -33.09 -37.35 -7.09
CA HIS A 1130 -33.81 -38.31 -6.28
C HIS A 1130 -34.31 -37.72 -4.95
N ARG A 1131 -33.39 -37.29 -4.07
CA ARG A 1131 -33.74 -36.84 -2.71
C ARG A 1131 -32.79 -35.78 -2.21
N LEU A 1132 -33.32 -34.89 -1.37
CA LEU A 1132 -32.53 -33.96 -0.56
C LEU A 1132 -32.58 -34.41 0.90
N LEU A 1133 -31.43 -34.56 1.53
CA LEU A 1133 -31.32 -34.78 2.98
C LEU A 1133 -30.74 -33.54 3.65
N CYS A 1134 -31.25 -33.19 4.83
CA CYS A 1134 -30.67 -32.21 5.74
C CYS A 1134 -30.39 -32.89 7.09
N ASN A 1135 -29.13 -32.97 7.49
CA ASN A 1135 -28.63 -33.67 8.68
C ASN A 1135 -29.14 -35.13 8.76
N GLY A 1136 -29.12 -35.82 7.62
CA GLY A 1136 -29.56 -37.21 7.50
C GLY A 1136 -31.08 -37.43 7.44
N LYS A 1137 -31.89 -36.37 7.51
CA LYS A 1137 -33.37 -36.45 7.39
C LYS A 1137 -33.81 -35.94 6.02
N GLU A 1138 -34.77 -36.62 5.40
CA GLU A 1138 -35.34 -36.22 4.11
C GLU A 1138 -36.07 -34.88 4.22
N LEU A 1139 -35.78 -33.97 3.29
CA LEU A 1139 -36.33 -32.61 3.22
C LEU A 1139 -36.95 -32.42 1.84
N SER A 1140 -38.17 -31.89 1.79
CA SER A 1140 -38.78 -31.49 0.51
C SER A 1140 -37.94 -30.41 -0.15
N TRP A 1141 -37.57 -30.61 -1.41
CA TRP A 1141 -36.81 -29.59 -2.13
C TRP A 1141 -37.64 -28.32 -2.30
N GLN A 1142 -36.99 -27.19 -2.03
CA GLN A 1142 -37.46 -25.84 -2.29
C GLN A 1142 -36.28 -25.08 -2.92
N GLU A 1143 -36.58 -24.08 -3.72
CA GLU A 1143 -35.55 -23.24 -4.34
C GLU A 1143 -34.76 -22.45 -3.28
N ASN A 1144 -35.47 -21.95 -2.26
CA ASN A 1144 -34.91 -21.23 -1.12
C ASN A 1144 -35.19 -22.02 0.16
N ILE A 1145 -34.15 -22.41 0.89
CA ILE A 1145 -34.25 -23.10 2.17
C ILE A 1145 -33.69 -22.18 3.26
N GLU A 1146 -34.55 -21.68 4.14
CA GLU A 1146 -34.16 -20.81 5.25
C GLU A 1146 -33.54 -21.62 6.40
N ILE A 1147 -32.37 -21.19 6.85
CA ILE A 1147 -31.70 -21.74 8.04
C ILE A 1147 -31.24 -20.61 8.97
N GLY A 1148 -31.30 -20.87 10.28
CA GLY A 1148 -30.69 -20.00 11.29
C GLY A 1148 -29.23 -20.35 11.54
N SER A 1149 -28.69 -19.84 12.65
CA SER A 1149 -27.33 -20.12 13.08
C SER A 1149 -27.08 -21.61 13.40
N GLY A 1150 -25.84 -22.06 13.22
CA GLY A 1150 -25.39 -23.41 13.56
C GLY A 1150 -24.74 -24.15 12.38
N THR A 1151 -24.46 -25.45 12.58
CA THR A 1151 -23.86 -26.31 11.53
C THR A 1151 -24.92 -27.15 10.84
N TYR A 1152 -24.91 -27.17 9.50
CA TYR A 1152 -25.86 -27.91 8.67
C TYR A 1152 -25.13 -28.78 7.64
N GLU A 1153 -25.61 -30.00 7.43
CA GLU A 1153 -25.16 -30.88 6.35
C GLU A 1153 -26.30 -31.17 5.39
N PHE A 1154 -26.09 -30.93 4.09
CA PHE A 1154 -27.03 -31.28 3.04
C PHE A 1154 -26.47 -32.38 2.14
N GLU A 1155 -27.31 -33.30 1.69
CA GLU A 1155 -26.96 -34.32 0.70
C GLU A 1155 -27.99 -34.29 -0.43
N VAL A 1156 -27.52 -33.91 -1.63
CA VAL A 1156 -28.29 -33.91 -2.88
C VAL A 1156 -27.97 -35.20 -3.61
N ARG A 1157 -28.93 -36.11 -3.72
CA ARG A 1157 -28.82 -37.40 -4.42
C ARG A 1157 -29.59 -37.42 -5.72
#